data_AF-A0A8H7LHV9-F1
#
_entry.id   AF-A0A8H7LHV9-F1
#
_cell.length_a   1.000
_cell.length_b   1.000
_cell.length_c   1.000
_cell.angle_alpha   90.00
_cell.angle_beta   90.00
_cell.angle_gamma   90.00
#
_symmetry.space_group_name_H-M   'P 1'
#
loop_
_entity.id
_entity.type
_entity.pdbx_description
1 polymer ?
#
loop_
_entity_poly.entity_id
_entity_poly.type
_entity_poly.pdbx_seq_one_letter_code
_entity_poly.pdbx_strand_id
1 'polypeptide(L)'
;MPLPFPLEIIPHYIQVVQLGLVPTLRDILSQPSLLLNPPRVSQLFFSHVWLILGPNIDSNNRSTKHELLYPHASGVVIDIGAGHGHTMQYLDRKRVTRYVAIEPNPYMHQQIYKMAEKCGFSIEKGDVVVLGCGAEDIETIREAVGETGKADTVVSILSLCSVRDAKQILGRLLNEVVRSGGEVLWYEHVKNPLASVSQIREISTRDQSDDQGVLRDPHPADLLHSVEYRANTDRGWSWNGKAKSAGSRYEESSRPLPFTTCTTRFYSARMVATDELTARLSALSLAPSALAAHPAVSNPGQWKEALGLAPGVPSSFELCKTLVFKPKTAKSATPVPVVVIARDETETSSGALAKKFNLKDLRLATDDLLKDFFALDKDSLSPLALTKDNFSRCQVVLDSTIAGTSAPLALHASSPEATVFLSGKDIATYLTSLETAEAKVHVVDFAALKAEAEATPGGVGPVGKAAPAKKAEDAKIEGAVQIAIGVKKELDFPTWYTNVLIKAEMIDYYSVSGCYILKPWSFTIWERIQQWFDSKIKELDVENSYFPMFVSSKVLEREKDHIEGFAPEVAWVTRAGSTDLEEPIAIRPTSETVMYPYYAKWIQSHRDLPLKLNQWNSVVRWEFKNPQPFLRTREFLWQEGHTAHLTRPEADKEVRDILDLYRRVYEELLAVPVIPGVKSEKEKFAGGLYTTTVEGFVPTSGRGIQGATSHCLGQNFSKMFNISVEDPNLSAADKAKLTDPEAGKAYVWQNSWGLSTRTIGVMVMVHGDNQGLVLPPRVANVQVVVVPVGVTAKTTDEMREKISNACSDVVKTLKAVGVRAKADLREGYTPGYKFNDWEQKGVPIRLEIGPLDLEKSSTLSVRRDTSAKSPLPLSDIQTSVPALLETIQADMFARAKAAYDDRLKVVNDWSQLTPTLEQKCVVVIPWCEQESCEDAIKDRSAKEAAEQADERSPSSGAKSLCIPFDQERWGALEKGTKCVGCGAEAKRWTMFGRSY
;
A
#
# COMPACT_ATOMS: atom_id res chain seq x y z
N MET A 1 -4.05 -15.02 39.01
CA MET A 1 -2.88 -14.64 39.84
C MET A 1 -2.53 -15.83 40.72
N PRO A 2 -1.25 -16.14 41.02
CA PRO A 2 0.03 -15.50 40.61
C PRO A 2 0.31 -15.69 39.09
N LEU A 3 1.51 -15.56 38.50
CA LEU A 3 2.62 -14.57 38.59
C LEU A 3 3.42 -14.70 37.26
N PRO A 4 4.03 -13.64 36.69
CA PRO A 4 4.89 -13.74 35.50
C PRO A 4 6.39 -13.57 35.85
N PHE A 5 7.19 -14.63 35.71
CA PHE A 5 8.66 -14.56 35.75
C PHE A 5 9.28 -15.71 34.93
N PRO A 6 10.05 -15.42 33.86
CA PRO A 6 10.83 -16.44 33.14
C PRO A 6 11.97 -17.01 33.99
N LEU A 7 12.18 -18.33 33.95
CA LEU A 7 13.18 -19.02 34.77
C LEU A 7 14.63 -18.72 34.36
N GLU A 8 14.89 -18.37 33.10
CA GLU A 8 16.23 -18.11 32.54
C GLU A 8 16.85 -16.78 33.01
N ILE A 9 16.01 -15.85 33.46
CA ILE A 9 16.37 -14.51 33.92
C ILE A 9 16.93 -14.55 35.36
N ILE A 10 16.60 -15.61 36.11
CA ILE A 10 16.88 -15.74 37.54
C ILE A 10 18.39 -15.62 37.88
N PRO A 11 19.34 -16.26 37.17
CA PRO A 11 20.77 -16.14 37.50
C PRO A 11 21.29 -14.70 37.38
N HIS A 12 20.83 -13.95 36.37
CA HIS A 12 21.21 -12.56 36.16
C HIS A 12 20.57 -11.62 37.19
N TYR A 13 19.30 -11.83 37.51
CA TYR A 13 18.63 -11.08 38.58
C TYR A 13 19.29 -11.36 39.94
N ILE A 14 19.69 -12.60 40.21
CA ILE A 14 20.49 -12.95 41.40
C ILE A 14 21.82 -12.19 41.39
N GLN A 15 22.52 -12.10 40.25
CA GLN A 15 23.77 -11.35 40.15
C GLN A 15 23.57 -9.85 40.40
N VAL A 16 22.59 -9.20 39.74
CA VAL A 16 22.28 -7.78 39.96
C VAL A 16 21.86 -7.51 41.41
N VAL A 17 21.06 -8.39 42.00
CA VAL A 17 20.67 -8.30 43.42
C VAL A 17 21.89 -8.51 44.33
N GLN A 18 22.77 -9.47 44.08
CA GLN A 18 24.00 -9.67 44.88
C GLN A 18 24.91 -8.43 44.85
N LEU A 19 25.08 -7.80 43.69
CA LEU A 19 25.91 -6.60 43.53
C LEU A 19 25.35 -5.37 44.27
N GLY A 20 24.03 -5.15 44.23
CA GLY A 20 23.40 -3.99 44.87
C GLY A 20 22.96 -4.17 46.33
N LEU A 21 22.57 -5.38 46.74
CA LEU A 21 21.83 -5.60 48.00
C LEU A 21 22.72 -5.42 49.24
N VAL A 22 23.91 -6.02 49.27
CA VAL A 22 24.81 -5.95 50.42
C VAL A 22 25.26 -4.52 50.76
N PRO A 23 25.72 -3.68 49.80
CA PRO A 23 26.05 -2.29 50.11
C PRO A 23 24.80 -1.48 50.50
N THR A 24 23.66 -1.67 49.83
CA THR A 24 22.40 -0.98 50.20
C THR A 24 21.95 -1.31 51.63
N LEU A 25 22.06 -2.56 52.07
CA LEU A 25 21.75 -2.96 53.44
C LEU A 25 22.73 -2.35 54.46
N ARG A 26 24.02 -2.22 54.12
CA ARG A 26 25.00 -1.52 54.97
C ARG A 26 24.64 -0.04 55.13
N ASP A 27 24.25 0.62 54.05
CA ASP A 27 23.87 2.02 54.08
C ASP A 27 22.58 2.22 54.89
N ILE A 28 21.58 1.35 54.73
CA ILE A 28 20.36 1.31 55.56
C ILE A 28 20.69 1.13 57.04
N LEU A 29 21.63 0.25 57.40
CA LEU A 29 22.07 0.08 58.79
C LEU A 29 22.76 1.35 59.34
N SER A 30 23.50 2.07 58.49
CA SER A 30 24.15 3.34 58.86
C SER A 30 23.18 4.53 58.94
N GLN A 31 22.09 4.50 58.17
CA GLN A 31 21.06 5.53 58.12
C GLN A 31 19.65 4.91 58.08
N PRO A 32 19.11 4.41 59.22
CA PRO A 32 17.85 3.67 59.26
C PRO A 32 16.62 4.44 58.74
N SER A 33 16.67 5.77 58.71
CA SER A 33 15.62 6.62 58.13
C SER A 33 15.42 6.42 56.63
N LEU A 34 16.35 5.79 55.91
CA LEU A 34 16.17 5.40 54.50
C LEU A 34 14.99 4.46 54.29
N LEU A 35 14.67 3.59 55.27
CA LEU A 35 13.51 2.68 55.20
C LEU A 35 12.16 3.41 55.14
N LEU A 36 12.11 4.68 55.55
CA LEU A 36 10.91 5.51 55.48
C LEU A 36 10.70 6.16 54.10
N ASN A 37 11.62 5.97 53.15
CA ASN A 37 11.53 6.52 51.80
C ASN A 37 11.95 5.47 50.73
N PRO A 38 11.04 4.56 50.32
CA PRO A 38 11.35 3.47 49.39
C PRO A 38 11.98 3.91 48.04
N PRO A 39 11.58 5.04 47.41
CA PRO A 39 12.26 5.56 46.22
C PRO A 39 13.77 5.80 46.42
N ARG A 40 14.18 6.36 47.57
CA ARG A 40 15.61 6.56 47.88
C ARG A 40 16.38 5.26 48.01
N VAL A 41 15.78 4.22 48.59
CA VAL A 41 16.39 2.88 48.67
C VAL A 41 16.59 2.30 47.27
N SER A 42 15.61 2.46 46.37
CA SER A 42 15.74 1.98 44.98
C SER A 42 16.81 2.74 44.19
N GLN A 43 16.92 4.06 44.36
CA GLN A 43 17.96 4.90 43.75
C GLN A 43 19.36 4.51 44.26
N LEU A 44 19.51 4.30 45.56
CA LEU A 44 20.76 3.89 46.20
C LEU A 44 21.22 2.50 45.74
N PHE A 45 20.29 1.54 45.68
CA PHE A 45 20.55 0.21 45.12
C PHE A 45 21.05 0.29 43.67
N PHE A 46 20.39 1.12 42.83
CA PHE A 46 20.79 1.26 41.43
C PHE A 46 22.15 1.95 41.26
N SER A 47 22.53 2.90 42.13
CA SER A 47 23.89 3.49 42.09
C SER A 47 24.99 2.46 42.41
N HIS A 48 24.76 1.56 43.36
CA HIS A 48 25.71 0.49 43.69
C HIS A 48 25.89 -0.52 42.53
N VAL A 49 24.80 -0.90 41.87
CA VAL A 49 24.85 -1.76 40.66
C VAL A 49 25.61 -1.06 39.54
N TRP A 50 25.31 0.21 39.26
CA TRP A 50 25.88 0.94 38.13
C TRP A 50 27.36 1.31 38.33
N LEU A 51 27.84 1.39 39.59
CA LEU A 51 29.25 1.56 39.92
C LEU A 51 30.12 0.38 39.44
N ILE A 52 29.54 -0.83 39.36
CA ILE A 52 30.24 -2.06 38.96
C ILE A 52 30.06 -2.36 37.47
N LEU A 53 28.85 -2.18 36.94
CA LEU A 53 28.56 -2.47 35.52
C LEU A 53 28.99 -1.35 34.56
N GLY A 54 28.94 -0.10 35.00
CA GLY A 54 29.18 1.09 34.17
C GLY A 54 30.52 1.08 33.42
N PRO A 55 31.67 0.79 34.07
CA PRO A 55 32.98 0.78 33.40
C PRO A 55 33.10 -0.25 32.27
N ASN A 56 32.49 -1.44 32.44
CA ASN A 56 32.52 -2.48 31.41
C ASN A 56 31.66 -2.08 30.20
N ILE A 57 30.44 -1.59 30.45
CA ILE A 57 29.53 -1.08 29.41
C ILE A 57 30.18 0.10 28.66
N ASP A 58 30.93 0.96 29.35
CA ASP A 58 31.70 2.02 28.70
C ASP A 58 32.81 1.47 27.79
N SER A 59 33.59 0.50 28.29
CA SER A 59 34.71 -0.09 27.53
C SER A 59 34.25 -0.81 26.25
N ASN A 60 33.13 -1.55 26.30
CA ASN A 60 32.60 -2.32 25.17
C ASN A 60 32.03 -1.44 24.04
N ASN A 61 31.84 -0.14 24.28
CA ASN A 61 31.31 0.83 23.31
C ASN A 61 32.30 1.98 23.03
N ARG A 62 33.57 1.84 23.44
CA ARG A 62 34.59 2.89 23.43
C ARG A 62 34.83 3.51 22.04
N SER A 63 34.98 2.68 21.01
CA SER A 63 35.22 3.12 19.64
C SER A 63 34.06 3.97 19.12
N THR A 64 32.83 3.44 19.22
CA THR A 64 31.60 4.10 18.77
C THR A 64 31.39 5.44 19.49
N LYS A 65 31.60 5.51 20.81
CA LYS A 65 31.52 6.78 21.56
C LYS A 65 32.57 7.79 21.10
N HIS A 66 33.81 7.35 20.89
CA HIS A 66 34.87 8.24 20.43
C HIS A 66 34.60 8.77 19.01
N GLU A 67 34.15 7.93 18.09
CA GLU A 67 33.85 8.32 16.71
C GLU A 67 32.60 9.22 16.63
N LEU A 68 31.58 8.96 17.45
CA LEU A 68 30.36 9.78 17.50
C LEU A 68 30.60 11.15 18.15
N LEU A 69 31.34 11.21 19.25
CA LEU A 69 31.37 12.38 20.12
C LEU A 69 32.58 13.28 19.87
N TYR A 70 33.77 12.72 19.68
CA TYR A 70 35.02 13.50 19.59
C TYR A 70 35.07 14.47 18.38
N PRO A 71 34.65 14.09 17.16
CA PRO A 71 34.69 14.99 16.00
C PRO A 71 33.45 15.90 15.87
N HIS A 72 32.42 15.71 16.68
CA HIS A 72 31.12 16.37 16.55
C HIS A 72 30.81 17.31 17.73
N ALA A 73 30.75 16.76 18.95
CA ALA A 73 30.34 17.49 20.13
C ALA A 73 31.17 18.77 20.37
N SER A 74 30.47 19.88 20.58
CA SER A 74 31.10 21.19 20.77
C SER A 74 30.19 22.16 21.53
N GLY A 75 30.78 23.23 22.07
CA GLY A 75 30.10 24.26 22.84
C GLY A 75 29.54 23.75 24.17
N VAL A 76 28.32 24.17 24.50
CA VAL A 76 27.54 23.67 25.62
C VAL A 76 26.88 22.34 25.24
N VAL A 77 27.31 21.26 25.88
CA VAL A 77 26.83 19.90 25.66
C VAL A 77 25.86 19.50 26.77
N ILE A 78 24.66 19.04 26.42
CA ILE A 78 23.73 18.36 27.34
C ILE A 78 23.92 16.85 27.21
N ASP A 79 24.02 16.10 28.31
CA ASP A 79 24.09 14.64 28.32
C ASP A 79 22.88 14.06 29.07
N ILE A 80 22.02 13.34 28.35
CA ILE A 80 20.77 12.76 28.86
C ILE A 80 21.05 11.40 29.51
N GLY A 81 20.80 11.28 30.82
CA GLY A 81 21.04 10.05 31.58
C GLY A 81 22.53 9.79 31.76
N ALA A 82 23.26 10.79 32.28
CA ALA A 82 24.72 10.75 32.37
C ALA A 82 25.28 9.61 33.24
N GLY A 83 24.49 9.06 34.18
CA GLY A 83 24.90 7.99 35.08
C GLY A 83 26.15 8.36 35.89
N HIS A 84 27.26 7.68 35.60
CA HIS A 84 28.57 7.93 36.22
C HIS A 84 29.45 8.94 35.45
N GLY A 85 28.94 9.58 34.40
CA GLY A 85 29.64 10.63 33.63
C GLY A 85 30.59 10.12 32.54
N HIS A 86 30.55 8.82 32.20
CA HIS A 86 31.53 8.18 31.30
C HIS A 86 31.66 8.85 29.92
N THR A 87 30.57 9.45 29.41
CA THR A 87 30.49 10.18 28.14
C THR A 87 31.55 11.29 28.04
N MET A 88 31.89 11.96 29.16
CA MET A 88 32.91 13.03 29.21
C MET A 88 34.29 12.62 28.68
N GLN A 89 34.65 11.33 28.79
CA GLN A 89 35.95 10.80 28.35
C GLN A 89 36.15 10.87 26.83
N TYR A 90 35.07 11.08 26.07
CA TYR A 90 35.04 11.04 24.60
C TYR A 90 34.86 12.44 23.98
N LEU A 91 34.91 13.50 24.79
CA LEU A 91 34.74 14.88 24.36
C LEU A 91 36.08 15.60 24.20
N ASP A 92 36.24 16.36 23.11
CA ASP A 92 37.36 17.27 22.97
C ASP A 92 37.14 18.52 23.84
N ARG A 93 37.90 18.63 24.94
CA ARG A 93 37.90 19.79 25.86
C ARG A 93 38.28 21.12 25.20
N LYS A 94 38.88 21.13 24.01
CA LYS A 94 39.12 22.36 23.24
C LYS A 94 37.86 22.86 22.53
N ARG A 95 36.88 21.98 22.30
CA ARG A 95 35.62 22.26 21.60
C ARG A 95 34.44 22.38 22.54
N VAL A 96 34.40 21.56 23.59
CA VAL A 96 33.33 21.58 24.60
C VAL A 96 33.65 22.58 25.69
N THR A 97 32.88 23.66 25.74
CA THR A 97 33.05 24.74 26.71
C THR A 97 32.33 24.45 28.03
N ARG A 98 31.20 23.73 27.99
CA ARG A 98 30.40 23.40 29.18
C ARG A 98 29.67 22.06 29.01
N TYR A 99 29.46 21.36 30.12
CA TYR A 99 28.74 20.08 30.17
C TYR A 99 27.58 20.14 31.16
N VAL A 100 26.37 19.80 30.71
CA VAL A 100 25.15 19.76 31.52
C VAL A 100 24.70 18.30 31.61
N ALA A 101 24.99 17.65 32.73
CA ALA A 101 24.67 16.25 32.99
C ALA A 101 23.25 16.14 33.57
N ILE A 102 22.32 15.50 32.87
CA ILE A 102 20.98 15.20 33.38
C ILE A 102 21.01 13.80 33.99
N GLU A 103 20.87 13.70 35.30
CA GLU A 103 20.85 12.43 36.04
C GLU A 103 19.91 12.53 37.24
N PRO A 104 18.69 11.96 37.19
CA PRO A 104 17.71 12.07 38.28
C PRO A 104 18.11 11.29 39.56
N ASN A 105 19.16 10.46 39.53
CA ASN A 105 19.67 9.77 40.72
C ASN A 105 20.81 10.56 41.40
N PRO A 106 20.55 11.24 42.55
CA PRO A 106 21.56 12.05 43.23
C PRO A 106 22.75 11.25 43.76
N TYR A 107 22.58 9.93 43.98
CA TYR A 107 23.66 9.07 44.48
C TYR A 107 24.77 8.83 43.43
N MET A 108 24.54 9.13 42.14
CA MET A 108 25.58 9.04 41.10
C MET A 108 26.37 10.34 40.90
N HIS A 109 25.85 11.49 41.34
CA HIS A 109 26.40 12.82 41.03
C HIS A 109 27.85 13.00 41.45
N GLN A 110 28.25 12.47 42.62
CA GLN A 110 29.63 12.58 43.09
C GLN A 110 30.64 11.92 42.13
N GLN A 111 30.22 10.88 41.40
CA GLN A 111 31.08 10.20 40.44
C GLN A 111 31.15 10.94 39.10
N ILE A 112 30.06 11.60 38.68
CA ILE A 112 30.08 12.53 37.54
C ILE A 112 31.11 13.65 37.80
N TYR A 113 31.11 14.24 38.99
CA TYR A 113 32.08 15.27 39.37
C TYR A 113 33.54 14.76 39.38
N LYS A 114 33.79 13.56 39.92
CA LYS A 114 35.13 12.92 39.85
C LYS A 114 35.57 12.62 38.41
N MET A 115 34.65 12.21 37.55
CA MET A 115 34.93 11.99 36.13
C MET A 115 35.21 13.31 35.40
N ALA A 116 34.49 14.39 35.74
CA ALA A 116 34.71 15.73 35.23
C ALA A 116 36.13 16.23 35.52
N GLU A 117 36.57 16.15 36.78
CA GLU A 117 37.95 16.50 37.19
C GLU A 117 38.99 15.68 36.43
N LYS A 118 38.79 14.35 36.33
CA LYS A 118 39.67 13.45 35.57
C LYS A 118 39.73 13.79 34.07
N CYS A 119 38.63 14.27 33.50
CA CYS A 119 38.55 14.71 32.10
C CYS A 119 38.93 16.20 31.90
N GLY A 120 39.43 16.89 32.94
CA GLY A 120 39.91 18.27 32.84
C GLY A 120 38.80 19.32 32.72
N PHE A 121 37.60 19.05 33.22
CA PHE A 121 36.58 20.07 33.45
C PHE A 121 36.73 20.69 34.85
N SER A 122 36.59 22.01 34.96
CA SER A 122 36.69 22.73 36.24
C SER A 122 35.32 22.96 36.88
N ILE A 123 35.06 22.28 37.99
CA ILE A 123 33.81 22.43 38.76
C ILE A 123 33.69 23.86 39.30
N GLU A 124 34.77 24.42 39.85
CA GLU A 124 34.82 25.78 40.41
C GLU A 124 34.49 26.88 39.38
N LYS A 125 34.76 26.64 38.09
CA LYS A 125 34.45 27.58 36.99
C LYS A 125 33.06 27.36 36.39
N GLY A 126 32.32 26.35 36.84
CA GLY A 126 31.01 26.01 36.28
C GLY A 126 31.07 25.30 34.91
N ASP A 127 32.22 24.73 34.55
CA ASP A 127 32.40 23.94 33.31
C ASP A 127 31.47 22.71 33.29
N VAL A 128 31.07 22.18 34.45
CA VAL A 128 30.09 21.10 34.59
C VAL A 128 28.96 21.52 35.53
N VAL A 129 27.74 21.25 35.10
CA VAL A 129 26.53 21.34 35.91
C VAL A 129 25.87 19.96 35.94
N VAL A 130 25.52 19.46 37.12
CA VAL A 130 24.78 18.19 37.26
C VAL A 130 23.37 18.48 37.77
N LEU A 131 22.36 18.03 37.02
CA LEU A 131 20.95 18.25 37.30
C LEU A 131 20.29 16.98 37.82
N GLY A 132 19.72 17.08 39.02
CA GLY A 132 18.96 16.01 39.68
C GLY A 132 17.53 15.85 39.17
N CYS A 133 17.25 16.20 37.91
CA CYS A 133 15.93 16.16 37.29
C CYS A 133 15.85 15.09 36.18
N GLY A 134 14.64 14.79 35.74
CA GLY A 134 14.40 13.97 34.55
C GLY A 134 14.49 14.81 33.26
N ALA A 135 14.60 14.14 32.11
CA ALA A 135 14.67 14.81 30.81
C ALA A 135 13.38 15.58 30.45
N GLU A 136 12.26 15.28 31.12
CA GLU A 136 11.00 16.01 31.06
C GLU A 136 11.05 17.44 31.63
N ASP A 137 12.03 17.77 32.47
CA ASP A 137 12.14 19.06 33.16
C ASP A 137 12.89 20.09 32.30
N ILE A 138 12.26 20.44 31.18
CA ILE A 138 12.80 21.31 30.13
C ILE A 138 13.22 22.68 30.68
N GLU A 139 12.48 23.26 31.64
CA GLU A 139 12.78 24.58 32.20
C GLU A 139 14.07 24.57 33.03
N THR A 140 14.22 23.61 33.96
CA THR A 140 15.46 23.45 34.75
C THR A 140 16.67 23.20 33.85
N ILE A 141 16.52 22.40 32.79
CA ILE A 141 17.59 22.16 31.81
C ILE A 141 17.92 23.45 31.05
N ARG A 142 16.91 24.24 30.65
CA ARG A 142 17.11 25.52 29.94
C ARG A 142 17.87 26.54 30.79
N GLU A 143 17.54 26.67 32.07
CA GLU A 143 18.26 27.56 33.00
C GLU A 143 19.73 27.13 33.20
N ALA A 144 19.97 25.82 33.33
CA ALA A 144 21.30 25.27 33.60
C ALA A 144 22.30 25.49 32.45
N VAL A 145 21.81 25.51 31.21
CA VAL A 145 22.60 25.67 29.98
C VAL A 145 23.32 27.03 29.92
N GLY A 146 22.70 28.10 30.44
CA GLY A 146 23.30 29.44 30.56
C GLY A 146 22.35 30.56 30.13
N GLU A 147 22.86 31.80 30.07
CA GLU A 147 22.05 33.01 29.82
C GLU A 147 21.23 32.99 28.51
N THR A 148 21.69 32.26 27.49
CA THR A 148 20.98 32.10 26.22
C THR A 148 19.82 31.10 26.29
N GLY A 149 19.79 30.24 27.32
CA GLY A 149 18.91 29.09 27.41
C GLY A 149 19.09 28.05 26.29
N LYS A 150 20.18 28.13 25.51
CA LYS A 150 20.36 27.35 24.28
C LYS A 150 21.70 26.61 24.23
N ALA A 151 21.62 25.29 24.10
CA ALA A 151 22.76 24.38 24.03
C ALA A 151 23.19 24.14 22.58
N ASP A 152 24.47 23.81 22.43
CA ASP A 152 25.12 23.63 21.14
C ASP A 152 25.11 22.15 20.70
N THR A 153 25.16 21.21 21.64
CA THR A 153 25.04 19.76 21.39
C THR A 153 24.12 19.09 22.41
N VAL A 154 23.29 18.13 21.99
CA VAL A 154 22.62 17.17 22.87
C VAL A 154 23.16 15.77 22.62
N VAL A 155 23.51 15.07 23.69
CA VAL A 155 24.04 13.70 23.71
C VAL A 155 23.08 12.78 24.48
N SER A 156 22.86 11.57 23.98
CA SER A 156 22.17 10.49 24.70
C SER A 156 22.78 9.14 24.36
N ILE A 157 23.32 8.43 25.36
CA ILE A 157 24.08 7.20 25.17
C ILE A 157 23.50 6.06 26.02
N LEU A 158 22.65 5.25 25.40
CA LEU A 158 21.93 4.10 25.98
C LEU A 158 20.93 4.45 27.09
N SER A 159 20.44 5.70 27.12
CA SER A 159 19.68 6.31 28.21
C SER A 159 18.21 6.50 27.90
N LEU A 160 17.81 6.67 26.63
CA LEU A 160 16.42 6.95 26.25
C LEU A 160 15.45 5.81 26.64
N CYS A 161 15.94 4.60 26.91
CA CYS A 161 15.08 3.49 27.37
C CYS A 161 14.48 3.71 28.77
N SER A 162 15.06 4.62 29.56
CA SER A 162 14.59 5.01 30.90
C SER A 162 13.72 6.27 30.88
N VAL A 163 13.60 6.93 29.73
CA VAL A 163 12.86 8.19 29.54
C VAL A 163 11.42 7.88 29.07
N ARG A 164 10.42 8.33 29.84
CA ARG A 164 9.00 8.18 29.48
C ARG A 164 8.69 9.02 28.25
N ASP A 165 7.93 8.48 27.30
CA ASP A 165 7.54 9.18 26.06
C ASP A 165 8.70 9.90 25.36
N ALA A 166 9.88 9.24 25.33
CA ALA A 166 11.15 9.81 24.87
C ALA A 166 11.08 10.56 23.52
N LYS A 167 10.21 10.15 22.60
CA LYS A 167 9.98 10.87 21.32
C LYS A 167 9.44 12.29 21.54
N GLN A 168 8.48 12.46 22.45
CA GLN A 168 7.89 13.76 22.75
C GLN A 168 8.85 14.62 23.57
N ILE A 169 9.49 14.04 24.59
CA ILE A 169 10.48 14.73 25.42
C ILE A 169 11.66 15.22 24.58
N LEU A 170 12.27 14.36 23.76
CA LEU A 170 13.39 14.75 22.90
C LEU A 170 12.93 15.81 21.88
N GLY A 171 11.74 15.67 21.28
CA GLY A 171 11.19 16.72 20.42
C GLY A 171 11.09 18.09 21.11
N ARG A 172 10.64 18.13 22.37
CA ARG A 172 10.61 19.35 23.18
C ARG A 172 12.00 19.87 23.51
N LEU A 173 12.91 19.01 23.98
CA LEU A 173 14.30 19.36 24.33
C LEU A 173 15.04 19.98 23.14
N LEU A 174 14.86 19.44 21.94
CA LEU A 174 15.45 19.97 20.71
C LEU A 174 14.85 21.33 20.31
N ASN A 175 13.53 21.49 20.36
CA ASN A 175 12.87 22.75 20.00
C ASN A 175 13.14 23.87 21.02
N GLU A 176 13.01 23.54 22.31
CA GLU A 176 12.99 24.51 23.41
C GLU A 176 14.41 24.82 23.93
N VAL A 177 15.36 23.88 23.88
CA VAL A 177 16.68 24.02 24.52
C VAL A 177 17.87 23.92 23.56
N VAL A 178 17.76 23.37 22.35
CA VAL A 178 18.88 23.37 21.39
C VAL A 178 18.85 24.63 20.52
N ARG A 179 20.03 25.20 20.22
CA ARG A 179 20.17 26.34 19.32
C ARG A 179 19.87 25.95 17.88
N SER A 180 19.52 26.91 17.02
CA SER A 180 19.55 26.67 15.58
C SER A 180 21.00 26.47 15.11
N GLY A 181 21.27 25.37 14.40
CA GLY A 181 22.62 24.91 14.06
C GLY A 181 23.31 24.16 15.21
N GLY A 182 22.56 23.61 16.16
CA GLY A 182 23.10 22.68 17.17
C GLY A 182 23.22 21.26 16.62
N GLU A 183 23.89 20.36 17.33
CA GLU A 183 23.97 18.94 16.96
C GLU A 183 23.21 18.04 17.93
N VAL A 184 22.67 16.94 17.40
CA VAL A 184 22.09 15.85 18.21
C VAL A 184 22.85 14.58 17.91
N LEU A 185 23.48 14.01 18.94
CA LEU A 185 24.36 12.85 18.87
C LEU A 185 23.79 11.77 19.77
N TRP A 186 23.31 10.67 19.21
CA TRP A 186 22.80 9.57 20.02
C TRP A 186 23.36 8.22 19.60
N TYR A 187 23.45 7.32 20.56
CA TYR A 187 23.67 5.90 20.37
C TYR A 187 22.77 5.20 21.38
N GLU A 188 21.80 4.41 20.92
CA GLU A 188 20.62 4.08 21.71
C GLU A 188 20.02 2.71 21.33
N HIS A 189 19.36 2.04 22.28
CA HIS A 189 18.79 0.69 22.13
C HIS A 189 17.28 0.64 22.46
N VAL A 190 16.56 1.74 22.21
CA VAL A 190 15.31 2.10 22.91
C VAL A 190 14.12 1.16 22.65
N LYS A 191 13.39 0.76 23.72
CA LYS A 191 11.92 0.99 23.87
C LYS A 191 11.36 0.60 25.25
N ASN A 192 10.76 1.53 26.01
CA ASN A 192 9.57 1.19 26.82
C ASN A 192 8.72 2.37 27.34
N PRO A 193 7.38 2.39 27.10
CA PRO A 193 6.41 3.23 27.82
C PRO A 193 5.77 2.50 29.04
N LEU A 194 6.56 1.68 29.74
CA LEU A 194 6.36 1.15 31.09
C LEU A 194 5.18 0.19 31.36
N ALA A 195 5.49 -1.10 31.37
CA ALA A 195 5.14 -1.97 32.51
C ALA A 195 6.43 -2.41 33.23
N SER A 196 6.85 -1.64 34.25
CA SER A 196 8.12 -1.81 34.98
C SER A 196 9.40 -1.81 34.11
N VAL A 197 9.56 -0.81 33.23
CA VAL A 197 10.69 -0.67 32.27
C VAL A 197 10.99 -1.99 31.55
N SER A 198 9.91 -2.67 31.13
CA SER A 198 9.85 -4.08 30.68
C SER A 198 10.90 -4.97 31.34
N GLN A 199 10.79 -5.07 32.67
CA GLN A 199 11.58 -5.91 33.57
C GLN A 199 13.08 -5.93 33.25
N ILE A 200 13.62 -4.71 33.21
CA ILE A 200 15.05 -4.40 33.30
C ILE A 200 15.85 -5.05 32.16
N ARG A 201 15.34 -4.88 30.93
CA ARG A 201 16.11 -4.99 29.68
C ARG A 201 16.99 -6.26 29.69
N GLU A 202 16.28 -7.37 29.83
CA GLU A 202 16.73 -8.72 30.22
C GLU A 202 18.09 -9.14 29.64
N ILE A 203 19.19 -9.22 30.39
CA ILE A 203 19.59 -8.35 31.50
C ILE A 203 20.95 -7.77 31.06
N SER A 204 20.96 -6.53 30.57
CA SER A 204 22.16 -5.78 30.15
C SER A 204 23.30 -6.60 29.51
N THR A 205 23.22 -6.79 28.18
CA THR A 205 24.38 -7.00 27.28
C THR A 205 25.24 -8.25 27.49
N ARG A 206 24.65 -9.44 27.65
CA ARG A 206 25.31 -10.71 27.27
C ARG A 206 25.34 -10.85 25.75
N ASP A 207 26.45 -11.19 25.09
CA ASP A 207 27.78 -10.57 25.18
C ASP A 207 28.31 -10.50 23.73
N GLN A 208 29.39 -9.77 23.46
CA GLN A 208 29.82 -9.52 22.06
C GLN A 208 30.41 -10.79 21.38
N SER A 209 30.11 -10.96 20.08
CA SER A 209 30.50 -12.03 19.12
C SER A 209 29.64 -13.32 19.02
N ASP A 210 29.13 -13.52 17.80
CA ASP A 210 28.73 -14.74 17.07
C ASP A 210 27.92 -15.87 17.76
N ASP A 211 26.59 -15.86 17.54
CA ASP A 211 25.95 -16.90 16.68
C ASP A 211 24.56 -16.44 16.13
N GLN A 212 23.99 -17.18 15.17
CA GLN A 212 23.11 -16.62 14.12
C GLN A 212 21.66 -16.23 14.49
N GLY A 213 21.23 -15.07 13.97
CA GLY A 213 19.85 -14.54 14.10
C GLY A 213 19.45 -13.42 13.12
N VAL A 214 20.02 -13.39 11.90
CA VAL A 214 19.68 -12.50 10.76
C VAL A 214 19.54 -11.00 11.08
N LEU A 215 20.69 -10.38 11.37
CA LEU A 215 21.04 -9.09 10.75
C LEU A 215 22.17 -9.39 9.75
N ARG A 216 22.00 -9.04 8.48
CA ARG A 216 23.16 -8.92 7.57
C ARG A 216 23.78 -7.55 7.79
N ASP A 217 25.10 -7.52 7.90
CA ASP A 217 25.89 -6.39 8.38
C ASP A 217 25.51 -5.04 7.78
N PRO A 218 25.29 -4.00 8.61
CA PRO A 218 25.94 -2.74 8.32
C PRO A 218 27.45 -2.93 8.50
N HIS A 219 28.22 -2.55 7.48
CA HIS A 219 29.66 -2.33 7.65
C HIS A 219 29.86 -1.32 8.82
N PRO A 220 31.01 -1.30 9.55
CA PRO A 220 31.18 -0.48 10.77
C PRO A 220 31.02 1.06 10.67
N ALA A 221 30.45 1.61 9.60
CA ALA A 221 30.21 3.04 9.37
C ALA A 221 28.74 3.49 9.63
N ASP A 222 27.76 2.58 9.72
CA ASP A 222 26.33 2.96 9.61
C ASP A 222 25.54 3.08 10.94
N LEU A 223 26.20 3.01 12.11
CA LEU A 223 25.58 3.28 13.43
C LEU A 223 25.94 4.64 14.03
N LEU A 224 26.58 5.50 13.24
CA LEU A 224 26.97 6.87 13.59
C LEU A 224 25.99 7.85 12.95
N HIS A 225 25.20 8.54 13.77
CA HIS A 225 24.33 9.61 13.32
C HIS A 225 24.63 10.88 14.11
N SER A 226 25.42 11.76 13.51
CA SER A 226 25.42 13.18 13.83
C SER A 226 24.37 13.88 12.97
N VAL A 227 23.44 14.60 13.61
CA VAL A 227 22.40 15.37 12.92
C VAL A 227 22.57 16.85 13.26
N GLU A 228 22.96 17.66 12.27
CA GLU A 228 22.99 19.13 12.37
C GLU A 228 21.53 19.63 12.40
N TYR A 229 21.04 19.97 13.58
CA TYR A 229 19.72 20.53 13.83
C TYR A 229 19.70 22.00 13.43
N ARG A 230 19.06 22.34 12.30
CA ARG A 230 18.63 23.72 12.02
C ARG A 230 17.22 23.91 12.55
N ALA A 231 17.06 24.89 13.44
CA ALA A 231 15.77 25.17 14.05
C ALA A 231 14.79 25.65 12.97
N ASN A 232 13.70 24.91 12.90
CA ASN A 232 12.62 25.04 11.96
C ASN A 232 11.40 24.55 12.78
N THR A 233 10.31 25.32 12.89
CA THR A 233 9.15 25.06 13.76
C THR A 233 7.83 24.83 12.97
N ASP A 234 7.57 23.60 12.48
CA ASP A 234 6.43 23.14 11.63
C ASP A 234 6.71 21.72 11.02
N ARG A 235 7.16 20.71 11.79
CA ARG A 235 7.17 19.29 11.34
C ARG A 235 7.47 18.30 12.48
N GLY A 236 6.54 17.38 12.73
CA GLY A 236 6.76 16.24 13.63
C GLY A 236 7.69 15.18 13.02
N TRP A 237 8.43 14.47 13.88
CA TRP A 237 9.39 13.42 13.51
C TRP A 237 8.78 12.31 12.61
N SER A 238 9.32 12.18 11.38
CA SER A 238 9.16 11.01 10.51
C SER A 238 10.49 10.28 10.31
N TRP A 239 10.58 9.01 10.75
CA TRP A 239 11.71 8.12 10.47
C TRP A 239 11.51 7.50 9.08
N ASN A 240 12.39 7.79 8.10
CA ASN A 240 12.38 7.14 6.79
C ASN A 240 13.72 7.31 6.08
N GLY A 241 14.47 6.22 5.91
CA GLY A 241 15.69 6.15 5.11
C GLY A 241 15.55 5.21 3.92
N LYS A 242 15.58 5.74 2.69
CA LYS A 242 15.85 5.00 1.46
C LYS A 242 16.68 5.85 0.48
N ALA A 243 17.92 5.44 0.25
CA ALA A 243 18.74 5.85 -0.89
C ALA A 243 19.41 4.57 -1.43
N LYS A 244 19.04 4.10 -2.63
CA LYS A 244 19.68 4.43 -3.92
C LYS A 244 21.15 4.03 -3.98
N SER A 245 21.40 2.88 -4.62
CA SER A 245 22.72 2.39 -4.99
C SER A 245 23.15 2.94 -6.36
N ALA A 246 24.44 3.25 -6.47
CA ALA A 246 25.20 3.26 -7.72
C ALA A 246 26.48 2.48 -7.44
N GLY A 247 26.84 1.52 -8.29
CA GLY A 247 27.90 0.55 -7.98
C GLY A 247 28.96 0.45 -9.07
N SER A 248 30.05 -0.27 -8.76
CA SER A 248 30.82 -1.07 -9.71
C SER A 248 31.86 -1.91 -8.96
N ARG A 249 32.34 -2.99 -9.61
CA ARG A 249 33.48 -3.80 -9.15
C ARG A 249 34.79 -3.11 -9.51
N TYR A 250 35.87 -3.29 -8.72
CA TYR A 250 37.06 -4.05 -9.13
C TYR A 250 38.12 -4.13 -8.00
N GLU A 251 39.23 -4.83 -8.28
CA GLU A 251 40.23 -5.38 -7.36
C GLU A 251 41.27 -4.38 -6.81
N GLU A 252 42.24 -4.93 -6.06
CA GLU A 252 43.32 -4.29 -5.31
C GLU A 252 44.17 -3.26 -6.09
N SER A 253 44.53 -2.13 -5.43
CA SER A 253 45.92 -1.81 -5.02
C SER A 253 46.29 -0.30 -4.99
N SER A 254 47.13 0.06 -4.00
CA SER A 254 48.04 1.23 -3.94
C SER A 254 47.49 2.68 -3.70
N ARG A 255 48.39 3.55 -3.21
CA ARG A 255 48.21 4.91 -2.61
C ARG A 255 48.35 6.04 -3.68
N PRO A 256 48.36 7.37 -3.37
CA PRO A 256 47.63 8.25 -2.41
C PRO A 256 47.10 9.63 -2.98
N LEU A 257 46.09 10.25 -2.33
CA LEU A 257 45.74 11.71 -2.35
C LEU A 257 45.36 12.38 -3.72
N PRO A 258 44.86 13.64 -3.80
CA PRO A 258 44.42 14.62 -2.78
C PRO A 258 42.96 15.15 -2.94
N PHE A 259 42.58 16.13 -2.09
CA PHE A 259 41.31 16.86 -2.10
C PHE A 259 40.96 17.59 -3.43
N THR A 260 39.69 17.60 -3.79
CA THR A 260 39.06 18.79 -4.40
C THR A 260 37.58 18.91 -4.02
N THR A 261 37.16 20.15 -3.78
CA THR A 261 35.83 20.54 -3.31
C THR A 261 34.73 20.32 -4.35
N CYS A 262 33.55 19.87 -3.92
CA CYS A 262 32.31 20.16 -4.64
C CYS A 262 31.19 20.55 -3.67
N THR A 263 30.70 21.77 -3.88
CA THR A 263 29.61 22.42 -3.16
C THR A 263 28.28 21.70 -3.26
N THR A 264 27.58 21.50 -2.14
CA THR A 264 26.13 21.27 -2.14
C THR A 264 25.42 22.58 -1.80
N ARG A 265 24.52 23.03 -2.69
CA ARG A 265 23.73 24.26 -2.49
C ARG A 265 22.73 24.09 -1.35
N PHE A 266 22.54 25.16 -0.60
CA PHE A 266 21.48 25.28 0.41
C PHE A 266 20.10 25.27 -0.28
N TYR A 267 19.15 24.52 0.28
CA TYR A 267 17.73 24.84 0.16
C TYR A 267 17.16 25.09 1.56
N SER A 268 16.65 26.30 1.75
CA SER A 268 15.90 26.71 2.92
C SER A 268 14.42 26.48 2.64
N ALA A 269 13.71 25.86 3.57
CA ALA A 269 12.28 26.05 3.70
C ALA A 269 11.94 26.02 5.18
N ARG A 270 11.73 27.23 5.68
CA ARG A 270 11.13 27.60 6.95
C ARG A 270 10.03 26.67 7.40
N MET A 271 9.90 26.73 8.69
CA MET A 271 8.83 26.21 9.47
C MET A 271 8.67 27.35 10.52
N VAL A 272 7.75 28.31 10.29
CA VAL A 272 7.46 29.62 10.99
C VAL A 272 6.05 30.13 10.56
N ALA A 273 5.06 29.26 10.41
CA ALA A 273 3.86 29.55 9.60
C ALA A 273 3.01 30.77 10.03
N THR A 274 2.60 30.89 11.31
CA THR A 274 1.57 31.86 11.73
C THR A 274 2.10 33.26 12.06
N ASP A 275 3.23 33.38 12.75
CA ASP A 275 3.80 34.70 13.13
C ASP A 275 4.36 35.43 11.91
N GLU A 276 5.04 34.73 10.99
CA GLU A 276 5.52 35.35 9.77
C GLU A 276 4.36 35.77 8.85
N LEU A 277 3.31 34.96 8.76
CA LEU A 277 2.10 35.28 8.00
C LEU A 277 1.39 36.52 8.59
N THR A 278 1.30 36.62 9.91
CA THR A 278 0.76 37.80 10.60
C THR A 278 1.63 39.04 10.36
N ALA A 279 2.96 38.90 10.39
CA ALA A 279 3.89 39.99 10.07
C ALA A 279 3.83 40.43 8.60
N ARG A 280 3.70 39.48 7.65
CA ARG A 280 3.55 39.76 6.21
C ARG A 280 2.24 40.47 5.89
N LEU A 281 1.14 40.09 6.53
CA LEU A 281 -0.16 40.76 6.39
C LEU A 281 -0.11 42.17 7.02
N SER A 282 0.46 42.30 8.22
CA SER A 282 0.64 43.59 8.90
C SER A 282 1.52 44.57 8.11
N ALA A 283 2.58 44.09 7.46
CA ALA A 283 3.46 44.89 6.59
C ALA A 283 2.75 45.46 5.34
N LEU A 284 1.62 44.85 4.94
CA LEU A 284 0.73 45.33 3.88
C LEU A 284 -0.48 46.10 4.43
N SER A 285 -0.52 46.39 5.74
CA SER A 285 -1.67 46.96 6.46
C SER A 285 -2.96 46.13 6.36
N LEU A 286 -2.83 44.83 6.12
CA LEU A 286 -3.95 43.87 6.08
C LEU A 286 -4.12 43.26 7.47
N ALA A 287 -5.24 43.53 8.12
CA ALA A 287 -5.57 43.00 9.44
C ALA A 287 -6.59 41.86 9.34
N PRO A 288 -6.25 40.61 9.73
CA PRO A 288 -7.22 39.54 9.84
C PRO A 288 -8.39 39.90 10.76
N SER A 289 -9.61 39.56 10.37
CA SER A 289 -10.79 39.75 11.23
C SER A 289 -10.83 38.74 12.39
N ALA A 290 -10.14 37.61 12.22
CA ALA A 290 -9.92 36.57 13.22
C ALA A 290 -8.76 35.65 12.81
N LEU A 291 -8.19 34.97 13.80
CA LEU A 291 -7.29 33.82 13.65
C LEU A 291 -7.78 32.73 14.62
N ALA A 292 -8.10 31.55 14.10
CA ALA A 292 -8.65 30.44 14.88
C ALA A 292 -7.74 29.21 14.79
N ALA A 293 -7.34 28.68 15.95
CA ALA A 293 -6.70 27.38 16.06
C ALA A 293 -7.77 26.28 16.23
N HIS A 294 -7.59 25.16 15.56
CA HIS A 294 -8.53 24.03 15.57
C HIS A 294 -7.79 22.71 15.30
N PRO A 295 -8.38 21.54 15.59
CA PRO A 295 -7.79 20.25 15.20
C PRO A 295 -7.52 20.18 13.69
N ALA A 296 -6.54 19.38 13.27
CA ALA A 296 -6.18 19.24 11.85
C ALA A 296 -7.38 18.79 11.00
N VAL A 297 -7.67 19.51 9.91
CA VAL A 297 -8.78 19.19 8.99
C VAL A 297 -8.28 18.81 7.60
N SER A 298 -9.04 17.96 6.91
CA SER A 298 -8.65 17.38 5.60
C SER A 298 -9.70 17.55 4.49
N ASN A 299 -10.83 18.20 4.79
CA ASN A 299 -11.88 18.50 3.81
C ASN A 299 -12.79 19.65 4.29
N PRO A 300 -13.53 20.33 3.38
CA PRO A 300 -14.38 21.48 3.73
C PRO A 300 -15.49 21.19 4.77
N GLY A 301 -15.98 19.95 4.87
CA GLY A 301 -16.99 19.56 5.86
C GLY A 301 -16.41 19.57 7.28
N GLN A 302 -15.31 18.84 7.47
CA GLN A 302 -14.53 18.85 8.72
C GLN A 302 -14.08 20.28 9.07
N TRP A 303 -13.72 21.09 8.06
CA TRP A 303 -13.27 22.46 8.28
C TRP A 303 -14.40 23.35 8.83
N LYS A 304 -15.61 23.29 8.28
CA LYS A 304 -16.78 24.01 8.82
C LYS A 304 -17.14 23.53 10.23
N GLU A 305 -17.08 22.23 10.50
CA GLU A 305 -17.36 21.65 11.82
C GLU A 305 -16.34 22.10 12.88
N ALA A 306 -15.04 22.01 12.57
CA ALA A 306 -13.96 22.43 13.46
C ALA A 306 -14.00 23.93 13.76
N LEU A 307 -14.32 24.77 12.76
CA LEU A 307 -14.52 26.21 12.96
C LEU A 307 -15.80 26.54 13.76
N GLY A 308 -16.86 25.74 13.64
CA GLY A 308 -18.07 25.88 14.45
C GLY A 308 -17.85 25.62 15.95
N LEU A 309 -16.76 24.93 16.31
CA LEU A 309 -16.35 24.64 17.69
C LEU A 309 -15.20 25.52 18.19
N ALA A 310 -14.55 26.29 17.31
CA ALA A 310 -13.35 27.06 17.65
C ALA A 310 -13.68 28.45 18.23
N PRO A 311 -13.01 28.88 19.31
CA PRO A 311 -13.20 30.22 19.87
C PRO A 311 -12.65 31.30 18.93
N GLY A 312 -13.31 32.45 18.87
CA GLY A 312 -12.87 33.62 18.10
C GLY A 312 -13.24 33.62 16.61
N VAL A 313 -13.98 32.63 16.13
CA VAL A 313 -14.48 32.57 14.74
C VAL A 313 -15.60 33.62 14.51
N PRO A 314 -15.63 34.33 13.36
CA PRO A 314 -16.69 35.28 13.03
C PRO A 314 -18.08 34.61 12.92
N SER A 315 -19.14 35.34 13.30
CA SER A 315 -20.53 34.84 13.28
C SER A 315 -21.08 34.51 11.88
N SER A 316 -20.41 34.97 10.82
CA SER A 316 -20.66 34.55 9.45
C SER A 316 -19.34 34.57 8.68
N PHE A 317 -19.06 33.53 7.90
CA PHE A 317 -17.88 33.42 7.05
C PHE A 317 -18.17 32.49 5.87
N GLU A 318 -17.34 32.56 4.84
CA GLU A 318 -17.34 31.63 3.71
C GLU A 318 -15.99 30.89 3.61
N LEU A 319 -15.97 29.67 3.08
CA LEU A 319 -14.70 28.98 2.80
C LEU A 319 -14.13 29.41 1.45
N CYS A 320 -12.81 29.56 1.38
CA CYS A 320 -12.07 29.80 0.14
C CYS A 320 -11.09 28.64 -0.12
N LYS A 321 -11.15 28.07 -1.32
CA LYS A 321 -10.31 26.95 -1.74
C LYS A 321 -9.18 27.44 -2.65
N THR A 322 -8.02 26.80 -2.52
CA THR A 322 -6.88 26.98 -3.41
C THR A 322 -6.56 25.66 -4.09
N LEU A 323 -6.55 25.66 -5.43
CA LEU A 323 -6.28 24.47 -6.24
C LEU A 323 -5.05 24.72 -7.12
N VAL A 324 -4.02 23.88 -7.01
CA VAL A 324 -2.87 23.94 -7.93
C VAL A 324 -3.03 22.87 -9.01
N PHE A 325 -2.91 23.27 -10.27
CA PHE A 325 -2.88 22.40 -11.42
C PHE A 325 -1.49 22.40 -12.08
N LYS A 326 -1.02 21.23 -12.50
CA LYS A 326 0.16 21.03 -13.36
C LYS A 326 -0.31 20.87 -14.81
N PRO A 327 0.09 21.74 -15.76
CA PRO A 327 -0.16 21.52 -17.18
C PRO A 327 0.73 20.41 -17.75
N LYS A 328 0.22 19.66 -18.72
CA LYS A 328 0.98 18.63 -19.43
C LYS A 328 2.09 19.27 -20.27
N THR A 329 3.33 19.04 -19.84
CA THR A 329 4.58 19.50 -20.44
C THR A 329 5.48 18.30 -20.78
N ALA A 330 6.47 18.49 -21.65
CA ALA A 330 7.45 17.45 -21.94
C ALA A 330 8.43 17.28 -20.77
N LYS A 331 9.00 16.08 -20.62
CA LYS A 331 9.92 15.72 -19.51
C LYS A 331 11.16 16.62 -19.39
N SER A 332 11.51 17.34 -20.45
CA SER A 332 12.62 18.31 -20.53
C SER A 332 12.23 19.76 -20.23
N ALA A 333 10.95 20.06 -20.01
CA ALA A 333 10.45 21.42 -19.80
C ALA A 333 9.90 21.57 -18.37
N THR A 334 10.34 22.61 -17.66
CA THR A 334 9.83 22.93 -16.31
C THR A 334 8.35 23.32 -16.38
N PRO A 335 7.42 22.60 -15.73
CA PRO A 335 6.02 22.97 -15.71
C PRO A 335 5.78 24.19 -14.83
N VAL A 336 5.12 25.21 -15.39
CA VAL A 336 4.57 26.36 -14.64
C VAL A 336 3.26 25.93 -13.98
N PRO A 337 3.13 25.92 -12.64
CA PRO A 337 1.87 25.56 -11.98
C PRO A 337 0.81 26.65 -12.17
N VAL A 338 -0.45 26.24 -12.31
CA VAL A 338 -1.61 27.15 -12.35
C VAL A 338 -2.29 27.11 -10.99
N VAL A 339 -2.27 28.22 -10.25
CA VAL A 339 -2.85 28.35 -8.91
C VAL A 339 -4.20 29.04 -9.03
N VAL A 340 -5.29 28.34 -8.69
CA VAL A 340 -6.66 28.82 -8.79
C VAL A 340 -7.21 29.09 -7.39
N ILE A 341 -7.64 30.33 -7.14
CA ILE A 341 -8.17 30.81 -5.87
C ILE A 341 -9.64 31.18 -6.09
N ALA A 342 -10.55 30.48 -5.40
CA ALA A 342 -11.99 30.63 -5.59
C ALA A 342 -12.78 30.35 -4.31
N ARG A 343 -14.04 30.77 -4.27
CA ARG A 343 -14.96 30.38 -3.17
C ARG A 343 -15.15 28.86 -3.22
N ASP A 344 -15.34 28.22 -2.07
CA ASP A 344 -15.48 26.76 -1.99
C ASP A 344 -16.62 26.24 -2.88
N GLU A 345 -17.71 27.00 -2.98
CA GLU A 345 -18.88 26.69 -3.80
C GLU A 345 -18.71 27.01 -5.31
N THR A 346 -17.72 27.81 -5.72
CA THR A 346 -17.49 28.15 -7.14
C THR A 346 -17.01 26.93 -7.92
N GLU A 347 -17.68 26.57 -9.02
CA GLU A 347 -17.26 25.47 -9.88
C GLU A 347 -16.08 25.85 -10.79
N THR A 348 -14.91 25.24 -10.56
CA THR A 348 -13.64 25.57 -11.21
C THR A 348 -13.25 24.53 -12.27
N SER A 349 -13.85 24.61 -13.46
CA SER A 349 -13.57 23.67 -14.56
C SER A 349 -12.14 23.77 -15.11
N SER A 350 -11.33 22.74 -14.85
CA SER A 350 -9.94 22.66 -15.35
C SER A 350 -9.86 22.63 -16.88
N GLY A 351 -10.86 22.06 -17.56
CA GLY A 351 -10.96 22.05 -19.03
C GLY A 351 -11.23 23.44 -19.61
N ALA A 352 -12.11 24.22 -18.97
CA ALA A 352 -12.39 25.60 -19.41
C ALA A 352 -11.20 26.53 -19.13
N LEU A 353 -10.53 26.38 -18.00
CA LEU A 353 -9.26 27.06 -17.68
C LEU A 353 -8.16 26.71 -18.69
N ALA A 354 -8.00 25.42 -19.01
CA ALA A 354 -7.02 24.95 -19.99
C ALA A 354 -7.27 25.59 -21.37
N LYS A 355 -8.53 25.68 -21.82
CA LYS A 355 -8.92 26.36 -23.06
C LYS A 355 -8.62 27.88 -22.99
N LYS A 356 -8.97 28.56 -21.89
CA LYS A 356 -8.79 30.01 -21.70
C LYS A 356 -7.32 30.44 -21.75
N PHE A 357 -6.43 29.65 -21.16
CA PHE A 357 -5.00 29.94 -21.09
C PHE A 357 -4.15 29.17 -22.13
N ASN A 358 -4.80 28.48 -23.08
CA ASN A 358 -4.15 27.67 -24.12
C ASN A 358 -3.16 26.61 -23.57
N LEU A 359 -3.51 26.00 -22.44
CA LEU A 359 -2.72 24.98 -21.75
C LEU A 359 -3.24 23.58 -22.11
N LYS A 360 -2.33 22.60 -22.19
CA LYS A 360 -2.70 21.20 -22.44
C LYS A 360 -2.93 20.49 -21.10
N ASP A 361 -4.13 19.93 -20.93
CA ASP A 361 -4.46 18.92 -19.90
C ASP A 361 -4.02 19.33 -18.47
N LEU A 362 -4.80 20.23 -17.85
CA LEU A 362 -4.59 20.68 -16.47
C LEU A 362 -5.04 19.60 -15.47
N ARG A 363 -4.07 19.04 -14.75
CA ARG A 363 -4.26 17.99 -13.73
C ARG A 363 -3.92 18.54 -12.36
N LEU A 364 -4.60 18.09 -11.30
CA LEU A 364 -4.23 18.52 -9.93
C LEU A 364 -2.78 18.16 -9.61
N ALA A 365 -2.11 19.06 -8.88
CA ALA A 365 -0.74 18.88 -8.41
C ALA A 365 -0.62 17.67 -7.48
N THR A 366 0.60 17.13 -7.39
CA THR A 366 0.94 16.03 -6.49
C THR A 366 1.51 16.60 -5.19
N ASP A 367 1.36 15.90 -4.06
CA ASP A 367 1.91 16.35 -2.77
C ASP A 367 3.42 16.64 -2.85
N ASP A 368 4.16 15.89 -3.66
CA ASP A 368 5.60 16.13 -3.91
C ASP A 368 5.82 17.47 -4.63
N LEU A 369 5.03 17.78 -5.68
CA LEU A 369 5.10 19.07 -6.38
C LEU A 369 4.71 20.24 -5.47
N LEU A 370 3.74 20.05 -4.58
CA LEU A 370 3.33 21.06 -3.61
C LEU A 370 4.44 21.34 -2.59
N LYS A 371 5.11 20.29 -2.10
CA LYS A 371 6.27 20.41 -1.21
C LYS A 371 7.48 21.04 -1.90
N ASP A 372 7.77 20.65 -3.14
CA ASP A 372 8.90 21.18 -3.91
C ASP A 372 8.72 22.66 -4.29
N PHE A 373 7.48 23.08 -4.53
CA PHE A 373 7.18 24.42 -5.05
C PHE A 373 6.74 25.43 -3.98
N PHE A 374 5.92 25.00 -3.02
CA PHE A 374 5.34 25.85 -1.98
C PHE A 374 5.84 25.51 -0.56
N ALA A 375 6.61 24.44 -0.38
CA ALA A 375 6.99 23.87 0.92
C ALA A 375 5.83 23.42 1.82
N LEU A 376 4.62 23.32 1.26
CA LEU A 376 3.38 22.94 1.95
C LEU A 376 2.80 21.65 1.38
N ASP A 377 2.03 20.92 2.19
CA ASP A 377 1.12 19.89 1.70
C ASP A 377 -0.20 20.49 1.18
N LYS A 378 -1.07 19.63 0.64
CA LYS A 378 -2.37 20.00 0.06
C LYS A 378 -3.37 20.56 1.09
N ASP A 379 -3.28 20.13 2.35
CA ASP A 379 -4.25 20.46 3.42
C ASP A 379 -3.84 21.75 4.15
N SER A 380 -2.59 22.21 3.93
CA SER A 380 -2.02 23.47 4.37
C SER A 380 -2.17 24.61 3.34
N LEU A 381 -2.64 24.30 2.13
CA LEU A 381 -2.55 25.19 0.97
C LEU A 381 -3.60 26.32 0.99
N SER A 382 -3.15 27.56 0.79
CA SER A 382 -4.03 28.74 0.69
C SER A 382 -3.44 29.81 -0.24
N PRO A 383 -4.14 30.94 -0.51
CA PRO A 383 -3.61 32.07 -1.28
C PRO A 383 -2.31 32.63 -0.68
N LEU A 384 -2.11 32.46 0.63
CA LEU A 384 -0.98 33.00 1.39
C LEU A 384 0.32 32.18 1.22
N ALA A 385 0.21 31.01 0.59
CA ALA A 385 1.35 30.22 0.08
C ALA A 385 2.09 30.91 -1.08
N LEU A 386 1.46 31.91 -1.72
CA LEU A 386 2.12 32.73 -2.72
C LEU A 386 3.02 33.78 -2.04
N THR A 387 4.24 33.92 -2.56
CA THR A 387 5.27 34.85 -2.09
C THR A 387 5.94 35.52 -3.28
N LYS A 388 6.70 36.60 -3.07
CA LYS A 388 7.43 37.27 -4.16
C LYS A 388 8.43 36.34 -4.86
N ASP A 389 8.90 35.29 -4.19
CA ASP A 389 9.88 34.33 -4.73
C ASP A 389 9.27 33.22 -5.59
N ASN A 390 7.97 32.94 -5.43
CA ASN A 390 7.27 31.86 -6.14
C ASN A 390 6.14 32.34 -7.07
N PHE A 391 5.62 33.57 -6.89
CA PHE A 391 4.53 34.13 -7.68
C PHE A 391 4.88 34.23 -9.17
N SER A 392 6.07 34.72 -9.51
CA SER A 392 6.56 34.84 -10.90
C SER A 392 6.84 33.50 -11.59
N ARG A 393 6.83 32.39 -10.84
CA ARG A 393 7.03 31.02 -11.34
C ARG A 393 5.70 30.26 -11.49
N CYS A 394 4.58 30.89 -11.19
CA CYS A 394 3.22 30.36 -11.27
C CYS A 394 2.35 31.22 -12.21
N GLN A 395 1.25 30.63 -12.68
CA GLN A 395 0.14 31.36 -13.26
C GLN A 395 -1.00 31.45 -12.22
N VAL A 396 -1.24 32.63 -11.67
CA VAL A 396 -2.23 32.84 -10.60
C VAL A 396 -3.57 33.28 -11.19
N VAL A 397 -4.64 32.59 -10.81
CA VAL A 397 -6.01 32.81 -11.29
C VAL A 397 -6.91 33.08 -10.09
N LEU A 398 -7.59 34.23 -10.08
CA LEU A 398 -8.48 34.66 -9.01
C LEU A 398 -9.93 34.71 -9.51
N ASP A 399 -10.84 34.06 -8.79
CA ASP A 399 -12.28 34.16 -9.01
C ASP A 399 -12.74 35.62 -8.81
N SER A 400 -13.39 36.20 -9.83
CA SER A 400 -13.86 37.59 -9.81
C SER A 400 -14.88 37.87 -8.72
N THR A 401 -15.55 36.85 -8.17
CA THR A 401 -16.52 37.02 -7.08
C THR A 401 -15.85 37.27 -5.73
N ILE A 402 -14.59 36.86 -5.54
CA ILE A 402 -13.87 36.97 -4.25
C ILE A 402 -13.87 38.42 -3.74
N ALA A 403 -13.47 39.38 -4.57
CA ALA A 403 -13.37 40.79 -4.14
C ALA A 403 -14.74 41.45 -3.82
N GLY A 404 -15.84 40.82 -4.23
CA GLY A 404 -17.22 41.28 -3.98
C GLY A 404 -17.89 40.66 -2.75
N THR A 405 -17.29 39.63 -2.12
CA THR A 405 -17.88 38.95 -0.96
C THR A 405 -17.93 39.88 0.26
N SER A 406 -19.10 40.00 0.89
CA SER A 406 -19.33 40.83 2.08
C SER A 406 -18.98 40.12 3.40
N ALA A 407 -18.97 38.80 3.42
CA ALA A 407 -18.51 38.00 4.55
C ALA A 407 -16.98 37.79 4.50
N PRO A 408 -16.30 37.62 5.64
CA PRO A 408 -14.90 37.21 5.66
C PRO A 408 -14.73 35.80 5.08
N LEU A 409 -13.63 35.59 4.37
CA LEU A 409 -13.24 34.31 3.79
C LEU A 409 -12.23 33.61 4.70
N ALA A 410 -12.52 32.36 5.06
CA ALA A 410 -11.64 31.48 5.81
C ALA A 410 -10.56 30.88 4.89
N LEU A 411 -9.31 30.96 5.32
CA LEU A 411 -8.12 30.48 4.63
C LEU A 411 -7.26 29.67 5.59
N HIS A 412 -6.66 28.57 5.13
CA HIS A 412 -5.59 27.91 5.89
C HIS A 412 -4.43 28.87 6.12
N ALA A 413 -3.99 28.99 7.38
CA ALA A 413 -2.85 29.82 7.78
C ALA A 413 -1.52 29.08 7.53
N SER A 414 -1.36 28.55 6.31
CA SER A 414 -0.26 27.67 5.90
C SER A 414 -0.12 26.39 6.73
N SER A 415 -1.22 25.91 7.33
CA SER A 415 -1.29 24.74 8.22
C SER A 415 -2.73 24.17 8.23
N PRO A 416 -2.92 22.84 8.43
CA PRO A 416 -4.24 22.24 8.56
C PRO A 416 -4.89 22.49 9.93
N GLU A 417 -4.16 23.05 10.90
CA GLU A 417 -4.58 23.28 12.30
C GLU A 417 -4.92 24.76 12.61
N ALA A 418 -4.78 25.66 11.63
CA ALA A 418 -4.99 27.09 11.83
C ALA A 418 -5.68 27.75 10.64
N THR A 419 -6.65 28.61 10.92
CA THR A 419 -7.43 29.36 9.94
C THR A 419 -7.34 30.86 10.20
N VAL A 420 -7.05 31.62 9.15
CA VAL A 420 -7.08 33.09 9.14
C VAL A 420 -8.29 33.58 8.33
N PHE A 421 -8.93 34.64 8.81
CA PHE A 421 -10.10 35.24 8.18
C PHE A 421 -9.74 36.61 7.59
N LEU A 422 -9.90 36.76 6.28
CA LEU A 422 -9.61 37.99 5.53
C LEU A 422 -10.83 38.43 4.70
N SER A 423 -10.99 39.73 4.45
CA SER A 423 -12.00 40.16 3.48
C SER A 423 -11.56 39.81 2.06
N GLY A 424 -12.51 39.65 1.14
CA GLY A 424 -12.21 39.42 -0.27
C GLY A 424 -11.33 40.51 -0.91
N LYS A 425 -11.43 41.75 -0.42
CA LYS A 425 -10.59 42.88 -0.84
C LYS A 425 -9.15 42.73 -0.34
N ASP A 426 -8.95 42.21 0.87
CA ASP A 426 -7.61 42.00 1.43
C ASP A 426 -6.89 40.87 0.70
N ILE A 427 -7.61 39.79 0.33
CA ILE A 427 -7.07 38.70 -0.50
C ILE A 427 -6.64 39.23 -1.89
N ALA A 428 -7.50 40.03 -2.54
CA ALA A 428 -7.16 40.63 -3.82
C ALA A 428 -5.96 41.61 -3.71
N THR A 429 -5.92 42.43 -2.64
CA THR A 429 -4.83 43.37 -2.37
C THR A 429 -3.51 42.64 -2.12
N TYR A 430 -3.54 41.57 -1.32
CA TYR A 430 -2.40 40.69 -1.06
C TYR A 430 -1.83 40.12 -2.35
N LEU A 431 -2.66 39.49 -3.19
CA LEU A 431 -2.22 38.89 -4.45
C LEU A 431 -1.69 39.95 -5.43
N THR A 432 -2.32 41.12 -5.49
CA THR A 432 -1.87 42.24 -6.33
C THR A 432 -0.51 42.78 -5.86
N SER A 433 -0.21 42.75 -4.56
CA SER A 433 1.10 43.16 -4.01
C SER A 433 2.29 42.26 -4.39
N LEU A 434 2.00 41.10 -5.00
CA LEU A 434 2.98 40.13 -5.49
C LEU A 434 3.22 40.21 -7.00
N GLU A 435 2.46 41.03 -7.75
CA GLU A 435 2.64 41.18 -9.19
C GLU A 435 4.02 41.74 -9.56
N THR A 436 4.54 41.29 -10.70
CA THR A 436 5.76 41.82 -11.34
C THR A 436 5.44 42.35 -12.74
N ALA A 437 6.44 42.82 -13.48
CA ALA A 437 6.22 43.23 -14.87
C ALA A 437 5.84 42.03 -15.77
N GLU A 438 6.28 40.82 -15.40
CA GLU A 438 6.17 39.57 -16.15
C GLU A 438 5.02 38.67 -15.67
N ALA A 439 4.59 38.78 -14.41
CA ALA A 439 3.56 37.93 -13.81
C ALA A 439 2.47 38.75 -13.11
N LYS A 440 1.20 38.46 -13.44
CA LYS A 440 0.01 39.17 -12.96
C LYS A 440 -1.10 38.21 -12.53
N VAL A 441 -2.01 38.68 -11.68
CA VAL A 441 -3.20 37.95 -11.27
C VAL A 441 -4.22 37.95 -12.42
N HIS A 442 -4.58 36.77 -12.91
CA HIS A 442 -5.64 36.63 -13.90
C HIS A 442 -7.00 36.56 -13.19
N VAL A 443 -7.71 37.68 -13.13
CA VAL A 443 -9.10 37.70 -12.64
C VAL A 443 -10.02 37.02 -13.65
N VAL A 444 -10.79 36.02 -13.20
CA VAL A 444 -11.66 35.18 -14.04
C VAL A 444 -13.04 35.06 -13.41
N ASP A 445 -14.06 35.46 -14.16
CA ASP A 445 -15.44 35.06 -13.89
C ASP A 445 -15.64 33.60 -14.31
N PHE A 446 -15.78 32.72 -13.32
CA PHE A 446 -15.97 31.28 -13.53
C PHE A 446 -17.38 30.93 -14.02
N ALA A 447 -18.39 31.74 -13.71
CA ALA A 447 -19.75 31.53 -14.21
C ALA A 447 -19.85 31.88 -15.70
N ALA A 448 -19.27 33.02 -16.10
CA ALA A 448 -19.13 33.40 -17.51
C ALA A 448 -18.25 32.41 -18.28
N LEU A 449 -17.12 31.98 -17.72
CA LEU A 449 -16.23 30.99 -18.36
C LEU A 449 -16.91 29.63 -18.56
N LYS A 450 -17.78 29.21 -17.63
CA LYS A 450 -18.61 28.02 -17.80
C LYS A 450 -19.61 28.21 -18.94
N ALA A 451 -20.32 29.34 -18.98
CA ALA A 451 -21.26 29.65 -20.06
C ALA A 451 -20.58 29.72 -21.45
N GLU A 452 -19.38 30.30 -21.56
CA GLU A 452 -18.58 30.33 -22.80
C GLU A 452 -18.11 28.94 -23.25
N ALA A 453 -17.79 28.06 -22.29
CA ALA A 453 -17.42 26.67 -22.58
C ALA A 453 -18.62 25.85 -23.09
N GLU A 454 -19.82 26.09 -22.55
CA GLU A 454 -21.08 25.47 -22.97
C GLU A 454 -21.64 26.08 -24.28
N ALA A 455 -21.34 27.35 -24.59
CA ALA A 455 -21.83 28.06 -25.77
C ALA A 455 -21.05 27.81 -27.07
N THR A 456 -20.04 26.93 -27.10
CA THR A 456 -19.30 26.59 -28.33
C THR A 456 -20.05 25.51 -29.12
N PRO A 457 -20.69 25.78 -30.27
CA PRO A 457 -21.49 24.78 -31.00
C PRO A 457 -20.60 23.85 -31.82
N GLY A 458 -20.88 22.55 -31.79
CA GLY A 458 -20.17 21.55 -32.58
C GLY A 458 -20.40 21.66 -34.09
N GLY A 459 -19.48 21.09 -34.87
CA GLY A 459 -19.58 21.02 -36.33
C GLY A 459 -20.75 20.13 -36.79
N VAL A 460 -21.81 20.80 -37.25
CA VAL A 460 -22.87 20.37 -38.20
C VAL A 460 -23.28 18.88 -38.21
N GLY A 461 -24.42 18.61 -37.58
CA GLY A 461 -25.35 17.53 -37.93
C GLY A 461 -26.78 18.09 -38.01
N PRO A 462 -27.64 17.67 -38.96
CA PRO A 462 -28.85 18.43 -39.31
C PRO A 462 -30.05 18.24 -38.36
N VAL A 463 -30.38 19.33 -37.64
CA VAL A 463 -31.71 19.89 -37.33
C VAL A 463 -32.93 18.94 -37.18
N GLY A 464 -33.36 18.75 -35.92
CA GLY A 464 -34.64 19.32 -35.48
C GLY A 464 -35.79 18.39 -35.01
N LYS A 465 -36.15 18.46 -33.72
CA LYS A 465 -37.31 19.25 -33.23
C LYS A 465 -37.52 19.23 -31.69
N ALA A 466 -37.77 20.45 -31.17
CA ALA A 466 -38.57 20.84 -29.99
C ALA A 466 -38.57 20.00 -28.68
N ALA A 467 -38.18 20.67 -27.58
CA ALA A 467 -38.39 20.23 -26.20
C ALA A 467 -39.69 20.80 -25.58
N PRO A 468 -40.28 20.14 -24.56
CA PRO A 468 -41.21 20.75 -23.61
C PRO A 468 -40.50 21.26 -22.33
N ALA A 469 -41.17 22.15 -21.59
CA ALA A 469 -40.58 23.06 -20.61
C ALA A 469 -40.17 22.46 -19.24
N LYS A 470 -39.31 23.21 -18.53
CA LYS A 470 -38.93 23.03 -17.12
C LYS A 470 -40.15 22.86 -16.19
N LYS A 471 -40.00 22.03 -15.16
CA LYS A 471 -40.67 22.22 -13.86
C LYS A 471 -39.69 22.03 -12.70
N ALA A 472 -39.82 22.94 -11.74
CA ALA A 472 -39.40 22.97 -10.33
C ALA A 472 -38.20 22.11 -9.87
N GLU A 473 -37.24 22.79 -9.23
CA GLU A 473 -36.40 22.19 -8.19
C GLU A 473 -37.29 21.74 -7.03
N ASP A 474 -37.25 20.44 -6.68
CA ASP A 474 -37.67 19.97 -5.36
C ASP A 474 -36.42 19.85 -4.45
N ALA A 475 -36.62 20.13 -3.16
CA ALA A 475 -35.58 20.48 -2.20
C ALA A 475 -34.41 19.46 -2.05
N LYS A 476 -33.21 19.99 -1.80
CA LYS A 476 -32.07 19.22 -1.29
C LYS A 476 -32.44 18.56 0.04
N ILE A 477 -32.26 17.25 0.13
CA ILE A 477 -32.25 16.52 1.41
C ILE A 477 -30.80 16.44 1.88
N GLU A 478 -30.51 17.00 3.06
CA GLU A 478 -29.22 16.82 3.73
C GLU A 478 -29.03 15.34 4.14
N GLY A 479 -27.83 14.80 3.95
CA GLY A 479 -27.52 13.40 4.25
C GLY A 479 -27.16 12.52 3.04
N ALA A 480 -27.07 13.08 1.82
CA ALA A 480 -26.57 12.37 0.66
C ALA A 480 -25.05 12.09 0.76
N VAL A 481 -24.70 10.98 1.41
CA VAL A 481 -23.39 10.32 1.32
C VAL A 481 -22.96 10.27 -0.16
N GLN A 482 -21.67 10.44 -0.46
CA GLN A 482 -21.15 10.26 -1.82
C GLN A 482 -21.28 8.79 -2.26
N ILE A 483 -22.46 8.36 -2.72
CA ILE A 483 -22.70 6.97 -3.13
C ILE A 483 -21.92 6.69 -4.43
N ALA A 484 -21.93 7.61 -5.40
CA ALA A 484 -21.26 7.43 -6.69
C ALA A 484 -19.74 7.14 -6.62
N ILE A 485 -19.20 6.46 -7.65
CA ILE A 485 -17.76 6.27 -7.83
C ILE A 485 -17.13 7.61 -8.25
N GLY A 486 -16.39 8.27 -7.35
CA GLY A 486 -15.88 9.62 -7.56
C GLY A 486 -14.65 9.74 -8.49
N VAL A 487 -14.20 8.64 -9.10
CA VAL A 487 -12.95 8.56 -9.88
C VAL A 487 -13.18 7.71 -11.13
N LYS A 488 -12.73 8.19 -12.30
CA LYS A 488 -12.87 7.44 -13.55
C LYS A 488 -11.79 6.38 -13.71
N LYS A 489 -12.19 5.18 -14.13
CA LYS A 489 -11.37 3.99 -14.40
C LYS A 489 -10.16 4.29 -15.29
N GLU A 490 -10.34 5.15 -16.29
CA GLU A 490 -9.31 5.50 -17.27
C GLU A 490 -8.28 6.50 -16.76
N LEU A 491 -8.61 7.27 -15.71
CA LEU A 491 -7.78 8.37 -15.18
C LEU A 491 -6.94 7.95 -13.97
N ASP A 492 -7.55 7.22 -13.03
CA ASP A 492 -6.87 6.67 -11.85
C ASP A 492 -7.44 5.30 -11.52
N PHE A 493 -6.87 4.29 -12.18
CA PHE A 493 -7.29 2.90 -12.09
C PHE A 493 -7.11 2.29 -10.68
N PRO A 494 -5.99 2.49 -9.94
CA PRO A 494 -5.85 1.98 -8.57
C PRO A 494 -6.91 2.51 -7.60
N THR A 495 -7.20 3.81 -7.63
CA THR A 495 -8.23 4.41 -6.75
C THR A 495 -9.62 4.00 -7.19
N TRP A 496 -9.90 3.95 -8.50
CA TRP A 496 -11.15 3.41 -9.04
C TRP A 496 -11.41 1.98 -8.56
N TYR A 497 -10.42 1.07 -8.70
CA TYR A 497 -10.56 -0.35 -8.33
C TYR A 497 -10.91 -0.50 -6.85
N THR A 498 -10.17 0.19 -5.98
CA THR A 498 -10.43 0.24 -4.53
C THR A 498 -11.84 0.76 -4.22
N ASN A 499 -12.25 1.87 -4.85
CA ASN A 499 -13.57 2.46 -4.64
C ASN A 499 -14.71 1.53 -5.09
N VAL A 500 -14.54 0.80 -6.21
CA VAL A 500 -15.53 -0.17 -6.67
C VAL A 500 -15.68 -1.30 -5.65
N LEU A 501 -14.58 -1.90 -5.19
CA LEU A 501 -14.64 -3.04 -4.26
C LEU A 501 -15.28 -2.68 -2.91
N ILE A 502 -14.98 -1.49 -2.37
CA ILE A 502 -15.54 -1.04 -1.08
C ILE A 502 -17.01 -0.66 -1.23
N LYS A 503 -17.35 0.20 -2.20
CA LYS A 503 -18.73 0.70 -2.34
C LYS A 503 -19.71 -0.34 -2.90
N ALA A 504 -19.24 -1.32 -3.66
CA ALA A 504 -20.02 -2.50 -4.04
C ALA A 504 -20.11 -3.56 -2.92
N GLU A 505 -19.58 -3.28 -1.72
CA GLU A 505 -19.59 -4.17 -0.56
C GLU A 505 -18.92 -5.53 -0.78
N MET A 506 -17.91 -5.59 -1.65
CA MET A 506 -17.16 -6.81 -1.96
C MET A 506 -16.11 -7.13 -0.91
N ILE A 507 -15.42 -6.12 -0.38
CA ILE A 507 -14.37 -6.29 0.64
C ILE A 507 -14.52 -5.31 1.78
N ASP A 508 -13.79 -5.55 2.85
CA ASP A 508 -13.37 -4.53 3.80
C ASP A 508 -11.85 -4.63 4.08
N TYR A 509 -11.24 -3.55 4.57
CA TYR A 509 -9.84 -3.55 4.99
C TYR A 509 -9.69 -4.25 6.34
N TYR A 510 -8.63 -5.06 6.48
CA TYR A 510 -8.26 -5.64 7.77
C TYR A 510 -7.09 -4.87 8.41
N SER A 511 -6.94 -4.99 9.73
CA SER A 511 -5.87 -4.32 10.49
C SER A 511 -4.48 -4.86 10.17
N VAL A 512 -4.38 -6.08 9.62
CA VAL A 512 -3.14 -6.66 9.10
C VAL A 512 -2.98 -6.31 7.62
N SER A 513 -1.94 -5.54 7.29
CA SER A 513 -1.63 -5.14 5.91
C SER A 513 -1.50 -6.35 4.98
N GLY A 514 -2.20 -6.29 3.85
CA GLY A 514 -2.23 -7.35 2.83
C GLY A 514 -3.30 -8.42 3.05
N CYS A 515 -4.06 -8.36 4.13
CA CYS A 515 -5.25 -9.18 4.38
C CYS A 515 -6.52 -8.34 4.22
N TYR A 516 -7.61 -8.97 3.76
CA TYR A 516 -8.87 -8.30 3.42
C TYR A 516 -10.05 -9.18 3.82
N ILE A 517 -11.11 -8.57 4.34
CA ILE A 517 -12.34 -9.29 4.67
C ILE A 517 -13.12 -9.51 3.38
N LEU A 518 -13.37 -10.77 3.00
CA LEU A 518 -14.24 -11.09 1.87
C LEU A 518 -15.71 -11.04 2.31
N LYS A 519 -16.38 -9.92 2.04
CA LYS A 519 -17.81 -9.74 2.34
C LYS A 519 -18.67 -10.66 1.45
N PRO A 520 -19.94 -10.97 1.83
CA PRO A 520 -20.79 -11.90 1.08
C PRO A 520 -20.92 -11.61 -0.42
N TRP A 521 -20.83 -10.34 -0.84
CA TRP A 521 -20.90 -9.96 -2.25
C TRP A 521 -19.75 -10.49 -3.11
N SER A 522 -18.55 -10.68 -2.52
CA SER A 522 -17.43 -11.35 -3.20
C SER A 522 -17.34 -12.84 -2.85
N PHE A 523 -17.63 -13.23 -1.60
CA PHE A 523 -17.53 -14.63 -1.19
C PHE A 523 -18.50 -15.52 -1.99
N THR A 524 -19.72 -15.07 -2.29
CA THR A 524 -20.63 -15.85 -3.15
C THR A 524 -20.14 -16.02 -4.59
N ILE A 525 -19.28 -15.14 -5.12
CA ILE A 525 -18.61 -15.37 -6.40
C ILE A 525 -17.64 -16.54 -6.28
N TRP A 526 -16.88 -16.59 -5.17
CA TRP A 526 -15.98 -17.71 -4.86
C TRP A 526 -16.75 -19.03 -4.67
N GLU A 527 -17.86 -19.03 -3.93
CA GLU A 527 -18.73 -20.20 -3.77
C GLU A 527 -19.25 -20.74 -5.11
N ARG A 528 -19.55 -19.87 -6.08
CA ARG A 528 -20.00 -20.29 -7.43
C ARG A 528 -18.88 -20.89 -8.27
N ILE A 529 -17.67 -20.31 -8.20
CA ILE A 529 -16.47 -20.89 -8.82
C ILE A 529 -16.20 -22.27 -8.20
N GLN A 530 -16.25 -22.36 -6.86
CA GLN A 530 -16.06 -23.59 -6.12
C GLN A 530 -17.07 -24.65 -6.53
N GLN A 531 -18.38 -24.40 -6.41
CA GLN A 531 -19.44 -25.36 -6.74
C GLN A 531 -19.31 -25.91 -8.18
N TRP A 532 -18.99 -25.04 -9.14
CA TRP A 532 -18.83 -25.45 -10.53
C TRP A 532 -17.56 -26.27 -10.75
N PHE A 533 -16.40 -25.79 -10.27
CA PHE A 533 -15.12 -26.47 -10.47
C PHE A 533 -15.07 -27.81 -9.74
N ASP A 534 -15.61 -27.86 -8.53
CA ASP A 534 -15.74 -29.07 -7.70
C ASP A 534 -16.57 -30.16 -8.39
N SER A 535 -17.67 -29.78 -9.06
CA SER A 535 -18.44 -30.69 -9.91
C SER A 535 -17.63 -31.22 -11.09
N LYS A 536 -16.74 -30.39 -11.68
CA LYS A 536 -15.97 -30.75 -12.87
C LYS A 536 -14.73 -31.59 -12.59
N ILE A 537 -14.05 -31.40 -11.46
CA ILE A 537 -12.94 -32.28 -11.07
C ILE A 537 -13.46 -33.66 -10.60
N LYS A 538 -14.68 -33.74 -10.05
CA LYS A 538 -15.35 -35.02 -9.75
C LYS A 538 -15.72 -35.81 -11.00
N GLU A 539 -16.00 -35.15 -12.13
CA GLU A 539 -16.14 -35.80 -13.45
C GLU A 539 -14.81 -36.37 -13.98
N LEU A 540 -13.67 -36.07 -13.32
CA LEU A 540 -12.33 -36.57 -13.64
C LEU A 540 -11.77 -37.51 -12.54
N ASP A 541 -12.63 -38.03 -11.66
CA ASP A 541 -12.29 -38.89 -10.51
C ASP A 541 -11.32 -38.24 -9.50
N VAL A 542 -11.37 -36.91 -9.34
CA VAL A 542 -10.62 -36.19 -8.30
C VAL A 542 -11.43 -36.14 -7.00
N GLU A 543 -10.82 -36.56 -5.90
CA GLU A 543 -11.45 -36.55 -4.58
C GLU A 543 -11.02 -35.34 -3.74
N ASN A 544 -11.96 -34.79 -2.96
CA ASN A 544 -11.62 -33.72 -2.00
C ASN A 544 -11.02 -34.29 -0.72
N SER A 545 -9.95 -33.68 -0.26
CA SER A 545 -9.24 -33.96 0.98
C SER A 545 -8.96 -32.65 1.73
N TYR A 546 -8.34 -32.75 2.92
CA TYR A 546 -7.83 -31.58 3.63
C TYR A 546 -6.59 -31.95 4.43
N PHE A 547 -5.45 -31.36 4.06
CA PHE A 547 -4.21 -31.47 4.82
C PHE A 547 -4.06 -30.31 5.82
N PRO A 548 -3.35 -30.49 6.94
CA PRO A 548 -3.09 -29.42 7.91
C PRO A 548 -2.39 -28.20 7.28
N MET A 549 -2.59 -27.01 7.86
CA MET A 549 -1.92 -25.78 7.40
C MET A 549 -0.47 -25.63 7.87
N PHE A 550 -0.06 -26.42 8.88
CA PHE A 550 1.26 -26.34 9.47
C PHE A 550 2.22 -27.35 8.84
N VAL A 551 3.41 -26.88 8.50
CA VAL A 551 4.53 -27.66 7.93
C VAL A 551 5.68 -27.61 8.93
N SER A 552 6.31 -28.75 9.25
CA SER A 552 7.51 -28.73 10.10
C SER A 552 8.71 -28.22 9.31
N SER A 553 9.61 -27.48 9.98
CA SER A 553 10.87 -26.99 9.40
C SER A 553 11.63 -28.08 8.65
N LYS A 554 11.84 -29.23 9.29
CA LYS A 554 12.52 -30.42 8.74
C LYS A 554 11.94 -30.96 7.44
N VAL A 555 10.64 -30.80 7.20
CA VAL A 555 9.97 -31.29 5.98
C VAL A 555 10.03 -30.23 4.89
N LEU A 556 9.94 -28.95 5.27
CA LEU A 556 10.17 -27.82 4.37
C LEU A 556 11.62 -27.80 3.85
N GLU A 557 12.60 -27.96 4.73
CA GLU A 557 14.04 -27.95 4.41
C GLU A 557 14.50 -29.07 3.47
N ARG A 558 13.73 -30.16 3.33
CA ARG A 558 14.02 -31.21 2.32
C ARG A 558 13.83 -30.72 0.88
N GLU A 559 13.03 -29.67 0.68
CA GLU A 559 12.74 -29.08 -0.62
C GLU A 559 13.57 -27.82 -0.88
N LYS A 560 14.72 -27.65 -0.18
CA LYS A 560 15.53 -26.42 -0.18
C LYS A 560 15.78 -25.85 -1.58
N ASP A 561 16.19 -26.69 -2.53
CA ASP A 561 16.52 -26.32 -3.91
C ASP A 561 15.32 -25.81 -4.74
N HIS A 562 14.08 -26.02 -4.28
CA HIS A 562 12.87 -25.45 -4.88
C HIS A 562 12.28 -24.33 -4.01
N ILE A 563 12.58 -24.34 -2.70
CA ILE A 563 12.10 -23.35 -1.72
C ILE A 563 12.97 -22.10 -1.65
N GLU A 564 14.18 -22.04 -2.23
CA GLU A 564 14.98 -20.79 -2.28
C GLU A 564 14.19 -19.57 -2.81
N GLY A 565 13.23 -19.78 -3.72
CA GLY A 565 12.33 -18.73 -4.21
C GLY A 565 11.18 -18.35 -3.26
N PHE A 566 10.77 -19.24 -2.35
CA PHE A 566 9.65 -19.05 -1.42
C PHE A 566 10.10 -18.72 0.01
N ALA A 567 11.31 -19.10 0.40
CA ALA A 567 11.89 -18.92 1.74
C ALA A 567 11.64 -17.54 2.37
N PRO A 568 11.81 -16.38 1.68
CA PRO A 568 11.54 -15.08 2.29
C PRO A 568 10.04 -14.80 2.52
N GLU A 569 9.13 -15.52 1.87
CA GLU A 569 7.67 -15.35 1.98
C GLU A 569 7.02 -16.32 2.98
N VAL A 570 7.77 -17.24 3.60
CA VAL A 570 7.21 -18.21 4.56
C VAL A 570 6.92 -17.55 5.91
N ALA A 571 5.67 -17.65 6.36
CA ALA A 571 5.27 -17.24 7.71
C ALA A 571 5.52 -18.37 8.72
N TRP A 572 6.15 -18.06 9.85
CA TRP A 572 6.51 -19.04 10.89
C TRP A 572 5.74 -18.82 12.19
N VAL A 573 5.29 -19.92 12.80
CA VAL A 573 4.79 -19.97 14.17
C VAL A 573 5.90 -20.54 15.05
N THR A 574 6.40 -19.71 15.96
CA THR A 574 7.49 -20.04 16.90
C THR A 574 7.04 -20.12 18.36
N ARG A 575 5.78 -19.73 18.66
CA ARG A 575 5.24 -19.65 20.02
C ARG A 575 3.80 -20.13 20.08
N ALA A 576 3.43 -20.77 21.19
CA ALA A 576 2.05 -21.10 21.56
C ALA A 576 1.69 -20.37 22.86
N GLY A 577 0.83 -19.34 22.77
CA GLY A 577 0.58 -18.43 23.88
C GLY A 577 1.86 -17.65 24.23
N SER A 578 2.39 -17.88 25.43
CA SER A 578 3.66 -17.30 25.90
C SER A 578 4.84 -18.28 25.90
N THR A 579 4.61 -19.54 25.51
CA THR A 579 5.64 -20.60 25.52
C THR A 579 6.20 -20.77 24.11
N ASP A 580 7.51 -20.90 24.01
CA ASP A 580 8.18 -21.09 22.72
C ASP A 580 8.06 -22.55 22.29
N LEU A 581 7.91 -22.79 20.99
CA LEU A 581 7.84 -24.14 20.44
C LEU A 581 9.25 -24.71 20.33
N GLU A 582 9.42 -25.98 20.71
CA GLU A 582 10.68 -26.73 20.57
C GLU A 582 11.16 -26.75 19.10
N GLU A 583 10.23 -26.85 18.15
CA GLU A 583 10.50 -26.75 16.71
C GLU A 583 9.55 -25.74 16.07
N PRO A 584 10.07 -24.71 15.36
CA PRO A 584 9.26 -23.80 14.55
C PRO A 584 8.47 -24.54 13.47
N ILE A 585 7.20 -24.16 13.31
CA ILE A 585 6.32 -24.67 12.26
C ILE A 585 5.95 -23.56 11.29
N ALA A 586 6.08 -23.82 9.99
CA ALA A 586 5.68 -22.89 8.94
C ALA A 586 4.17 -22.98 8.69
N ILE A 587 3.56 -21.87 8.28
CA ILE A 587 2.23 -21.85 7.65
C ILE A 587 2.43 -22.10 6.16
N ARG A 588 1.64 -23.00 5.56
CA ARG A 588 1.81 -23.41 4.16
C ARG A 588 1.84 -22.23 3.17
N PRO A 589 2.91 -22.09 2.37
CA PRO A 589 2.89 -21.29 1.14
C PRO A 589 2.30 -22.09 -0.05
N THR A 590 2.32 -23.43 0.04
CA THR A 590 1.81 -24.45 -0.88
C THR A 590 1.87 -25.82 -0.16
N SER A 591 1.17 -26.86 -0.61
CA SER A 591 1.06 -28.13 0.14
C SER A 591 1.90 -29.30 -0.39
N GLU A 592 2.76 -29.14 -1.40
CA GLU A 592 3.67 -30.21 -1.90
C GLU A 592 4.41 -30.94 -0.77
N THR A 593 5.12 -30.20 0.09
CA THR A 593 5.85 -30.73 1.26
C THR A 593 4.95 -31.36 2.31
N VAL A 594 3.70 -30.93 2.41
CA VAL A 594 2.72 -31.45 3.37
C VAL A 594 2.13 -32.78 2.88
N MET A 595 1.90 -32.91 1.58
CA MET A 595 1.17 -34.02 0.97
C MET A 595 2.08 -35.18 0.56
N TYR A 596 3.23 -34.89 -0.06
CA TYR A 596 4.05 -35.92 -0.69
C TYR A 596 4.71 -36.95 0.25
N PRO A 597 5.07 -36.64 1.51
CA PRO A 597 5.44 -37.67 2.50
C PRO A 597 4.33 -38.71 2.74
N TYR A 598 3.06 -38.33 2.60
CA TYR A 598 1.92 -39.24 2.76
C TYR A 598 1.58 -39.95 1.45
N TYR A 599 1.82 -39.34 0.29
CA TYR A 599 1.72 -40.03 -1.00
C TYR A 599 2.70 -41.21 -1.06
N ALA A 600 3.94 -41.04 -0.60
CA ALA A 600 4.93 -42.12 -0.47
C ALA A 600 4.48 -43.26 0.47
N LYS A 601 3.57 -42.96 1.41
CA LYS A 601 3.00 -43.95 2.33
C LYS A 601 1.78 -44.66 1.73
N TRP A 602 0.92 -43.94 1.02
CA TRP A 602 -0.33 -44.48 0.47
C TRP A 602 -0.13 -45.23 -0.85
N ILE A 603 0.80 -44.78 -1.68
CA ILE A 603 1.13 -45.41 -2.96
C ILE A 603 2.20 -46.48 -2.71
N GLN A 604 1.83 -47.76 -2.77
CA GLN A 604 2.73 -48.91 -2.61
C GLN A 604 2.79 -49.79 -3.88
N SER A 605 1.78 -49.70 -4.74
CA SER A 605 1.59 -50.49 -5.97
C SER A 605 1.04 -49.62 -7.09
N HIS A 606 1.21 -50.06 -8.35
CA HIS A 606 0.54 -49.44 -9.50
C HIS A 606 -1.00 -49.45 -9.40
N ARG A 607 -1.56 -50.29 -8.52
CA ARG A 607 -3.01 -50.38 -8.24
C ARG A 607 -3.54 -49.23 -7.40
N ASP A 608 -2.65 -48.49 -6.74
CA ASP A 608 -2.98 -47.30 -5.95
C ASP A 608 -2.95 -46.03 -6.83
N LEU A 609 -2.79 -46.18 -8.15
CA LEU A 609 -2.70 -45.11 -9.14
C LEU A 609 -3.84 -45.20 -10.17
N PRO A 610 -4.33 -44.06 -10.69
CA PRO A 610 -3.92 -42.71 -10.33
C PRO A 610 -4.50 -42.27 -8.98
N LEU A 611 -3.67 -41.66 -8.12
CA LEU A 611 -4.15 -40.96 -6.93
C LEU A 611 -4.42 -39.50 -7.31
N LYS A 612 -5.64 -39.00 -7.07
CA LYS A 612 -6.06 -37.65 -7.45
C LYS A 612 -6.76 -36.92 -6.31
N LEU A 613 -6.08 -35.97 -5.66
CA LEU A 613 -6.63 -35.23 -4.54
C LEU A 613 -6.70 -33.73 -4.83
N ASN A 614 -7.77 -33.10 -4.37
CA ASN A 614 -7.96 -31.65 -4.32
C ASN A 614 -8.19 -31.20 -2.88
N GLN A 615 -7.86 -29.95 -2.55
CA GLN A 615 -8.33 -29.31 -1.32
C GLN A 615 -8.69 -27.84 -1.57
N TRP A 616 -9.64 -27.32 -0.78
CA TRP A 616 -10.02 -25.91 -0.76
C TRP A 616 -9.57 -25.31 0.59
N ASN A 617 -8.71 -24.30 0.55
CA ASN A 617 -8.04 -23.77 1.75
C ASN A 617 -7.58 -22.32 1.58
N SER A 618 -7.15 -21.71 2.69
CA SER A 618 -6.29 -20.52 2.64
C SER A 618 -4.81 -20.90 2.58
N VAL A 619 -4.03 -19.99 2.02
CA VAL A 619 -2.56 -20.03 1.91
C VAL A 619 -2.00 -18.68 2.33
N VAL A 620 -0.84 -18.70 2.99
CA VAL A 620 -0.13 -17.49 3.42
C VAL A 620 1.20 -17.37 2.68
N ARG A 621 1.40 -16.25 1.98
CA ARG A 621 2.68 -15.85 1.37
C ARG A 621 2.97 -14.41 1.79
N TRP A 622 4.01 -14.20 2.57
CA TRP A 622 4.33 -12.91 3.18
C TRP A 622 5.05 -11.95 2.23
N GLU A 623 4.43 -11.74 1.07
CA GLU A 623 4.90 -10.89 -0.02
C GLU A 623 5.24 -9.46 0.47
N PHE A 624 6.35 -8.94 -0.06
CA PHE A 624 6.90 -7.62 0.27
C PHE A 624 6.50 -6.52 -0.71
N LYS A 625 6.07 -6.86 -1.93
CA LYS A 625 5.51 -5.88 -2.87
C LYS A 625 4.10 -5.45 -2.43
N ASN A 626 3.73 -4.22 -2.82
CA ASN A 626 2.47 -3.60 -2.39
C ASN A 626 1.26 -4.52 -2.67
N PRO A 627 0.47 -4.88 -1.64
CA PRO A 627 -0.68 -5.74 -1.82
C PRO A 627 -1.80 -5.03 -2.59
N GLN A 628 -2.57 -5.82 -3.34
CA GLN A 628 -3.75 -5.37 -4.07
C GLN A 628 -4.89 -6.38 -3.84
N PRO A 629 -6.09 -5.94 -3.42
CA PRO A 629 -7.19 -6.84 -3.11
C PRO A 629 -7.46 -7.84 -4.23
N PHE A 630 -7.67 -9.11 -3.89
CA PHE A 630 -7.76 -10.29 -4.78
C PHE A 630 -6.51 -10.62 -5.60
N LEU A 631 -5.81 -9.64 -6.16
CA LEU A 631 -4.74 -9.86 -7.14
C LEU A 631 -3.44 -10.36 -6.50
N ARG A 632 -3.09 -9.76 -5.36
CA ARG A 632 -1.87 -10.00 -4.59
C ARG A 632 -2.14 -9.68 -3.12
N THR A 633 -2.60 -10.68 -2.39
CA THR A 633 -2.88 -10.60 -0.94
C THR A 633 -1.97 -11.56 -0.19
N ARG A 634 -1.71 -11.30 1.10
CA ARG A 634 -0.80 -12.15 1.90
C ARG A 634 -1.46 -13.45 2.31
N GLU A 635 -2.72 -13.37 2.74
CA GLU A 635 -3.61 -14.52 2.80
C GLU A 635 -4.53 -14.49 1.58
N PHE A 636 -4.70 -15.62 0.91
CA PHE A 636 -5.71 -15.81 -0.15
C PHE A 636 -6.37 -17.18 -0.03
N LEU A 637 -7.60 -17.27 -0.52
CA LEU A 637 -8.28 -18.55 -0.72
C LEU A 637 -7.95 -19.10 -2.11
N TRP A 638 -7.75 -20.40 -2.19
CA TRP A 638 -7.57 -21.12 -3.44
C TRP A 638 -8.14 -22.54 -3.36
N GLN A 639 -8.07 -23.24 -4.47
CA GLN A 639 -7.84 -24.68 -4.41
C GLN A 639 -6.42 -24.99 -4.86
N GLU A 640 -5.92 -26.12 -4.37
CA GLU A 640 -4.76 -26.82 -4.92
C GLU A 640 -5.13 -28.30 -5.11
N GLY A 641 -4.86 -28.81 -6.31
CA GLY A 641 -4.97 -30.22 -6.65
C GLY A 641 -3.60 -30.82 -6.92
N HIS A 642 -3.39 -32.04 -6.44
CA HIS A 642 -2.16 -32.81 -6.55
C HIS A 642 -2.52 -34.23 -6.96
N THR A 643 -1.76 -34.78 -7.91
CA THR A 643 -2.05 -36.10 -8.47
C THR A 643 -0.78 -36.89 -8.71
N ALA A 644 -0.90 -38.21 -8.76
CA ALA A 644 0.17 -39.14 -9.09
C ALA A 644 -0.36 -40.20 -10.07
N HIS A 645 0.39 -40.42 -11.15
CA HIS A 645 0.04 -41.29 -12.28
C HIS A 645 1.15 -42.31 -12.52
N LEU A 646 0.81 -43.45 -13.14
CA LEU A 646 1.81 -44.45 -13.51
C LEU A 646 2.66 -43.97 -14.69
N THR A 647 2.04 -43.30 -15.66
CA THR A 647 2.71 -42.92 -16.92
C THR A 647 2.64 -41.43 -17.20
N ARG A 648 3.63 -40.94 -17.98
CA ARG A 648 3.67 -39.55 -18.45
C ARG A 648 2.43 -39.15 -19.29
N PRO A 649 1.94 -39.94 -20.26
CA PRO A 649 0.80 -39.52 -21.07
C PRO A 649 -0.49 -39.28 -20.27
N GLU A 650 -0.71 -40.03 -19.19
CA GLU A 650 -1.84 -39.82 -18.27
C GLU A 650 -1.71 -38.48 -17.53
N ALA A 651 -0.52 -38.21 -16.98
CA ALA A 651 -0.21 -36.95 -16.32
C ALA A 651 -0.31 -35.76 -17.29
N ASP A 652 0.29 -35.87 -18.49
CA ASP A 652 0.26 -34.83 -19.53
C ASP A 652 -1.18 -34.54 -20.01
N LYS A 653 -2.06 -35.56 -20.08
CA LYS A 653 -3.48 -35.38 -20.41
C LYS A 653 -4.20 -34.58 -19.33
N GLU A 654 -4.07 -34.99 -18.06
CA GLU A 654 -4.76 -34.33 -16.94
C GLU A 654 -4.35 -32.86 -16.80
N VAL A 655 -3.07 -32.53 -17.04
CA VAL A 655 -2.61 -31.12 -17.06
C VAL A 655 -3.43 -30.29 -18.05
N ARG A 656 -3.79 -30.85 -19.22
CA ARG A 656 -4.63 -30.19 -20.22
C ARG A 656 -6.10 -30.16 -19.84
N ASP A 657 -6.64 -31.26 -19.31
CA ASP A 657 -8.04 -31.32 -18.87
C ASP A 657 -8.32 -30.24 -17.81
N ILE A 658 -7.46 -30.14 -16.79
CA ILE A 658 -7.59 -29.14 -15.72
C ILE A 658 -7.38 -27.71 -16.23
N LEU A 659 -6.43 -27.50 -17.15
CA LEU A 659 -6.21 -26.18 -17.74
C LEU A 659 -7.43 -25.70 -18.56
N ASP A 660 -8.10 -26.62 -19.26
CA ASP A 660 -9.36 -26.30 -19.93
C ASP A 660 -10.45 -25.95 -18.93
N LEU A 661 -10.57 -26.68 -17.81
CA LEU A 661 -11.49 -26.29 -16.72
C LEU A 661 -11.20 -24.88 -16.19
N TYR A 662 -9.93 -24.46 -16.08
CA TYR A 662 -9.60 -23.08 -15.72
C TYR A 662 -9.97 -22.06 -16.79
N ARG A 663 -9.71 -22.34 -18.07
CA ARG A 663 -10.20 -21.51 -19.18
C ARG A 663 -11.72 -21.35 -19.05
N ARG A 664 -12.44 -22.44 -18.83
CA ARG A 664 -13.90 -22.45 -18.71
C ARG A 664 -14.42 -21.71 -17.46
N VAL A 665 -13.72 -21.73 -16.32
CA VAL A 665 -14.06 -20.85 -15.19
C VAL A 665 -14.02 -19.38 -15.62
N TYR A 666 -12.93 -18.95 -16.28
CA TYR A 666 -12.81 -17.56 -16.75
C TYR A 666 -13.85 -17.21 -17.83
N GLU A 667 -14.00 -18.04 -18.87
CA GLU A 667 -14.84 -17.74 -20.02
C GLU A 667 -16.33 -18.02 -19.75
N GLU A 668 -16.69 -19.19 -19.22
CA GLU A 668 -18.09 -19.60 -19.01
C GLU A 668 -18.69 -18.94 -17.77
N LEU A 669 -17.98 -18.81 -16.64
CA LEU A 669 -18.56 -18.20 -15.43
C LEU A 669 -18.31 -16.70 -15.36
N LEU A 670 -17.07 -16.27 -15.58
CA LEU A 670 -16.65 -14.88 -15.37
C LEU A 670 -16.76 -14.00 -16.63
N ALA A 671 -17.09 -14.56 -17.80
CA ALA A 671 -17.12 -13.85 -19.08
C ALA A 671 -15.79 -13.13 -19.41
N VAL A 672 -14.66 -13.65 -18.91
CA VAL A 672 -13.31 -13.11 -19.13
C VAL A 672 -12.56 -14.00 -20.13
N PRO A 673 -12.08 -13.47 -21.27
CA PRO A 673 -11.22 -14.20 -22.20
C PRO A 673 -9.83 -14.45 -21.61
N VAL A 674 -9.29 -15.64 -21.84
CA VAL A 674 -7.92 -16.01 -21.44
C VAL A 674 -7.23 -16.82 -22.53
N ILE A 675 -5.90 -16.74 -22.62
CA ILE A 675 -5.11 -17.50 -23.59
C ILE A 675 -4.38 -18.64 -22.89
N PRO A 676 -4.68 -19.92 -23.22
CA PRO A 676 -3.96 -21.06 -22.68
C PRO A 676 -2.61 -21.25 -23.39
N GLY A 677 -1.55 -21.49 -22.60
CA GLY A 677 -0.20 -21.71 -23.11
C GLY A 677 0.75 -22.36 -22.11
N VAL A 678 2.03 -22.50 -22.50
CA VAL A 678 3.14 -22.94 -21.63
C VAL A 678 3.90 -21.72 -21.13
N LYS A 679 4.44 -21.73 -19.91
CA LYS A 679 5.44 -20.76 -19.47
C LYS A 679 6.78 -20.99 -20.18
N SER A 680 7.65 -19.97 -20.19
CA SER A 680 9.06 -20.17 -20.52
C SER A 680 9.76 -21.02 -19.44
N GLU A 681 10.96 -21.52 -19.73
CA GLU A 681 11.80 -22.18 -18.73
C GLU A 681 12.09 -21.30 -17.50
N LYS A 682 12.11 -19.96 -17.68
CA LYS A 682 12.34 -19.01 -16.59
C LYS A 682 11.10 -18.72 -15.74
N GLU A 683 9.91 -18.65 -16.35
CA GLU A 683 8.65 -18.34 -15.66
C GLU A 683 7.84 -19.60 -15.29
N LYS A 684 8.39 -20.81 -15.51
CA LYS A 684 7.78 -22.07 -15.02
C LYS A 684 7.99 -22.23 -13.51
N PHE A 685 7.33 -23.24 -12.94
CA PHE A 685 7.52 -23.61 -11.55
C PHE A 685 8.84 -24.36 -11.39
N ALA A 686 9.68 -23.98 -10.42
CA ALA A 686 11.05 -24.50 -10.29
C ALA A 686 11.11 -26.03 -10.11
N GLY A 687 10.19 -26.60 -9.33
CA GLY A 687 10.05 -28.06 -9.19
C GLY A 687 9.33 -28.75 -10.36
N GLY A 688 8.87 -28.00 -11.37
CA GLY A 688 8.07 -28.51 -12.49
C GLY A 688 8.91 -28.95 -13.69
N LEU A 689 8.47 -30.03 -14.37
CA LEU A 689 8.96 -30.36 -15.70
C LEU A 689 8.55 -29.27 -16.70
N TYR A 690 7.25 -28.93 -16.73
CA TYR A 690 6.71 -27.78 -17.45
C TYR A 690 5.47 -27.20 -16.73
N THR A 691 5.24 -25.90 -16.91
CA THR A 691 4.05 -25.20 -16.41
C THR A 691 3.15 -24.78 -17.56
N THR A 692 1.88 -25.14 -17.50
CA THR A 692 0.83 -24.53 -18.34
C THR A 692 0.03 -23.50 -17.55
N THR A 693 -0.55 -22.54 -18.26
CA THR A 693 -1.21 -21.38 -17.65
C THR A 693 -2.29 -20.79 -18.56
N VAL A 694 -3.24 -20.07 -17.95
CA VAL A 694 -4.21 -19.24 -18.68
C VAL A 694 -3.88 -17.75 -18.42
N GLU A 695 -3.51 -17.03 -19.47
CA GLU A 695 -3.12 -15.62 -19.40
C GLU A 695 -4.30 -14.70 -19.75
N GLY A 696 -4.79 -13.98 -18.75
CA GLY A 696 -5.73 -12.89 -18.92
C GLY A 696 -5.02 -11.55 -19.16
N PHE A 697 -5.79 -10.51 -19.46
CA PHE A 697 -5.26 -9.18 -19.75
C PHE A 697 -6.20 -8.08 -19.25
N VAL A 698 -5.62 -6.96 -18.81
CA VAL A 698 -6.34 -5.79 -18.30
C VAL A 698 -6.09 -4.59 -19.22
N PRO A 699 -7.02 -4.26 -20.14
CA PRO A 699 -6.81 -3.20 -21.13
C PRO A 699 -6.54 -1.81 -20.53
N THR A 700 -7.14 -1.49 -19.38
CA THR A 700 -6.96 -0.17 -18.76
C THR A 700 -5.54 0.04 -18.23
N SER A 701 -4.89 -0.99 -17.69
CA SER A 701 -3.51 -0.92 -17.18
C SER A 701 -2.46 -1.35 -18.20
N GLY A 702 -2.86 -2.04 -19.28
CA GLY A 702 -1.95 -2.56 -20.29
C GLY A 702 -1.09 -3.73 -19.80
N ARG A 703 -1.62 -4.52 -18.85
CA ARG A 703 -0.89 -5.60 -18.19
C ARG A 703 -1.56 -6.96 -18.38
N GLY A 704 -0.76 -7.96 -18.74
CA GLY A 704 -1.12 -9.37 -18.62
C GLY A 704 -1.24 -9.78 -17.16
N ILE A 705 -2.02 -10.81 -16.90
CA ILE A 705 -2.21 -11.39 -15.58
C ILE A 705 -2.45 -12.90 -15.67
N GLN A 706 -1.56 -13.66 -15.03
CA GLN A 706 -1.73 -15.09 -14.87
C GLN A 706 -2.99 -15.39 -14.05
N GLY A 707 -3.93 -16.08 -14.67
CA GLY A 707 -5.23 -16.42 -14.08
C GLY A 707 -5.23 -17.73 -13.27
N ALA A 708 -4.51 -18.75 -13.75
CA ALA A 708 -4.36 -20.07 -13.11
C ALA A 708 -3.13 -20.82 -13.65
N THR A 709 -2.72 -21.89 -12.98
CA THR A 709 -1.62 -22.78 -13.42
C THR A 709 -1.97 -24.26 -13.30
N SER A 710 -1.46 -25.05 -14.25
CA SER A 710 -1.47 -26.51 -14.20
C SER A 710 -0.09 -27.02 -14.59
N HIS A 711 0.58 -27.70 -13.66
CA HIS A 711 1.98 -28.09 -13.72
C HIS A 711 2.09 -29.60 -13.95
N CYS A 712 2.91 -30.00 -14.92
CA CYS A 712 3.50 -31.33 -14.87
C CYS A 712 4.76 -31.24 -14.01
N LEU A 713 4.78 -31.94 -12.88
CA LEU A 713 5.94 -32.02 -11.98
C LEU A 713 6.94 -33.08 -12.44
N GLY A 714 6.59 -33.86 -13.46
CA GLY A 714 7.39 -34.99 -13.94
C GLY A 714 7.59 -35.98 -12.81
N GLN A 715 8.86 -36.35 -12.57
CA GLN A 715 9.26 -37.23 -11.48
C GLN A 715 10.07 -36.50 -10.39
N ASN A 716 10.18 -35.16 -10.42
CA ASN A 716 11.09 -34.40 -9.54
C ASN A 716 10.77 -34.64 -8.05
N PHE A 717 9.52 -34.37 -7.67
CA PHE A 717 9.03 -34.61 -6.30
C PHE A 717 8.97 -36.09 -5.95
N SER A 718 8.59 -36.97 -6.89
CA SER A 718 8.51 -38.41 -6.64
C SER A 718 9.88 -39.02 -6.28
N LYS A 719 10.98 -38.48 -6.85
CA LYS A 719 12.36 -38.85 -6.48
C LYS A 719 12.72 -38.29 -5.11
N MET A 720 12.42 -37.01 -4.86
CA MET A 720 12.70 -36.33 -3.58
C MET A 720 11.98 -36.98 -2.38
N PHE A 721 10.72 -37.40 -2.55
CA PHE A 721 9.88 -38.01 -1.50
C PHE A 721 9.82 -39.54 -1.58
N ASN A 722 10.58 -40.17 -2.48
CA ASN A 722 10.64 -41.61 -2.73
C ASN A 722 9.27 -42.29 -3.02
N ILE A 723 8.47 -41.68 -3.90
CA ILE A 723 7.16 -42.19 -4.33
C ILE A 723 7.38 -43.09 -5.57
N SER A 724 7.49 -44.41 -5.37
CA SER A 724 7.76 -45.37 -6.45
C SER A 724 6.93 -46.65 -6.35
N VAL A 725 6.65 -47.26 -7.50
CA VAL A 725 5.81 -48.47 -7.64
C VAL A 725 6.43 -49.49 -8.60
N GLU A 726 6.00 -50.74 -8.51
CA GLU A 726 6.30 -51.75 -9.54
C GLU A 726 5.35 -51.56 -10.74
N ASP A 727 5.91 -51.15 -11.88
CA ASP A 727 5.19 -51.11 -13.16
C ASP A 727 5.18 -52.52 -13.80
N PRO A 728 3.98 -53.11 -14.05
CA PRO A 728 3.86 -54.42 -14.69
C PRO A 728 4.14 -54.38 -16.20
N ASN A 729 4.15 -53.20 -16.82
CA ASN A 729 4.29 -53.03 -18.27
C ASN A 729 5.74 -52.81 -18.74
N LEU A 730 6.67 -52.49 -17.81
CA LEU A 730 8.07 -52.32 -18.16
C LEU A 730 8.73 -53.65 -18.53
N SER A 731 9.39 -53.68 -19.69
CA SER A 731 10.23 -54.81 -20.09
C SER A 731 11.40 -55.00 -19.12
N ALA A 732 11.98 -56.20 -19.06
CA ALA A 732 13.17 -56.46 -18.24
C ALA A 732 14.35 -55.51 -18.61
N ALA A 733 14.45 -55.11 -19.88
CA ALA A 733 15.46 -54.17 -20.36
C ALA A 733 15.17 -52.71 -19.97
N ASP A 734 13.91 -52.36 -19.70
CA ASP A 734 13.53 -51.02 -19.24
C ASP A 734 13.55 -50.92 -17.72
N LYS A 735 13.24 -52.01 -17.00
CA LYS A 735 13.49 -52.12 -15.55
C LYS A 735 14.97 -51.90 -15.21
N ALA A 736 15.88 -52.42 -16.06
CA ALA A 736 17.33 -52.19 -15.93
C ALA A 736 17.78 -50.73 -16.19
N LYS A 737 16.90 -49.84 -16.68
CA LYS A 737 17.17 -48.40 -16.89
C LYS A 737 16.56 -47.52 -15.79
N LEU A 738 15.87 -48.11 -14.82
CA LEU A 738 15.28 -47.36 -13.72
C LEU A 738 16.38 -46.76 -12.83
N THR A 739 16.07 -45.59 -12.26
CA THR A 739 17.01 -44.78 -11.47
C THR A 739 17.47 -45.42 -10.16
N ASP A 740 16.88 -46.54 -9.77
CA ASP A 740 17.37 -47.44 -8.72
C ASP A 740 17.27 -48.91 -9.20
N PRO A 741 18.35 -49.48 -9.78
CA PRO A 741 18.37 -50.85 -10.27
C PRO A 741 18.26 -51.92 -9.17
N GLU A 742 18.62 -51.60 -7.93
CA GLU A 742 18.53 -52.55 -6.79
C GLU A 742 17.06 -52.71 -6.34
N ALA A 743 16.26 -51.65 -6.43
CA ALA A 743 14.84 -51.68 -6.05
C ALA A 743 13.89 -52.12 -7.18
N GLY A 744 14.24 -51.92 -8.45
CA GLY A 744 13.43 -52.33 -9.62
C GLY A 744 12.08 -51.60 -9.77
N LYS A 745 11.87 -50.48 -9.06
CA LYS A 745 10.62 -49.70 -9.04
C LYS A 745 10.73 -48.41 -9.87
N ALA A 746 9.61 -48.01 -10.46
CA ALA A 746 9.48 -46.79 -11.24
C ALA A 746 8.90 -45.65 -10.38
N TYR A 747 9.49 -44.45 -10.49
CA TYR A 747 8.96 -43.24 -9.86
C TYR A 747 7.69 -42.75 -10.57
N VAL A 748 6.69 -42.33 -9.79
CA VAL A 748 5.39 -41.89 -10.33
C VAL A 748 5.47 -40.53 -11.02
N TRP A 749 4.56 -40.27 -11.96
CA TRP A 749 4.44 -38.98 -12.64
C TRP A 749 3.44 -38.11 -11.90
N GLN A 750 3.85 -36.92 -11.45
CA GLN A 750 3.00 -36.05 -10.64
C GLN A 750 2.57 -34.79 -11.37
N ASN A 751 1.40 -34.28 -11.01
CA ASN A 751 0.94 -32.93 -11.35
C ASN A 751 0.59 -32.15 -10.08
N SER A 752 0.70 -30.82 -10.14
CA SER A 752 -0.03 -29.93 -9.24
C SER A 752 -0.70 -28.80 -10.02
N TRP A 753 -1.81 -28.28 -9.52
CA TRP A 753 -2.59 -27.26 -10.22
C TRP A 753 -3.36 -26.39 -9.24
N GLY A 754 -3.58 -25.11 -9.57
CA GLY A 754 -4.21 -24.17 -8.63
C GLY A 754 -4.90 -22.97 -9.26
N LEU A 755 -5.94 -22.51 -8.57
CA LEU A 755 -6.80 -21.37 -8.92
C LEU A 755 -7.20 -20.64 -7.63
N SER A 756 -7.00 -19.31 -7.59
CA SER A 756 -7.29 -18.49 -6.40
C SER A 756 -8.37 -17.44 -6.62
N THR A 757 -8.74 -16.73 -5.55
CA THR A 757 -9.66 -15.57 -5.58
C THR A 757 -9.18 -14.40 -6.44
N ARG A 758 -7.95 -14.44 -7.00
CA ARG A 758 -7.51 -13.54 -8.09
C ARG A 758 -8.51 -13.48 -9.25
N THR A 759 -9.16 -14.60 -9.54
CA THR A 759 -10.32 -14.71 -10.46
C THR A 759 -11.31 -13.56 -10.32
N ILE A 760 -11.70 -13.24 -9.08
CA ILE A 760 -12.67 -12.18 -8.76
C ILE A 760 -12.09 -10.80 -9.11
N GLY A 761 -10.84 -10.54 -8.73
CA GLY A 761 -10.17 -9.27 -9.05
C GLY A 761 -10.02 -9.05 -10.56
N VAL A 762 -9.66 -10.09 -11.32
CA VAL A 762 -9.59 -10.04 -12.79
C VAL A 762 -10.97 -9.70 -13.39
N MET A 763 -12.03 -10.39 -12.95
CA MET A 763 -13.40 -10.12 -13.40
C MET A 763 -13.81 -8.65 -13.14
N VAL A 764 -13.51 -8.11 -11.96
CA VAL A 764 -13.79 -6.69 -11.61
C VAL A 764 -13.00 -5.74 -12.53
N MET A 765 -11.71 -5.99 -12.73
CA MET A 765 -10.85 -5.14 -13.58
C MET A 765 -11.28 -5.14 -15.05
N VAL A 766 -11.75 -6.28 -15.58
CA VAL A 766 -12.23 -6.41 -16.96
C VAL A 766 -13.58 -5.70 -17.12
N HIS A 767 -14.59 -6.08 -16.34
CA HIS A 767 -15.99 -5.69 -16.59
C HIS A 767 -16.44 -4.40 -15.90
N GLY A 768 -15.87 -4.03 -14.76
CA GLY A 768 -16.30 -2.85 -14.00
C GLY A 768 -16.14 -1.55 -14.79
N ASP A 769 -16.96 -0.55 -14.48
CA ASP A 769 -17.02 0.72 -15.20
C ASP A 769 -17.08 1.94 -14.25
N ASN A 770 -17.39 3.12 -14.80
CA ASN A 770 -17.48 4.37 -14.05
C ASN A 770 -18.74 4.51 -13.18
N GLN A 771 -19.73 3.62 -13.28
CA GLN A 771 -20.85 3.53 -12.34
C GLN A 771 -20.55 2.55 -11.18
N GLY A 772 -19.71 1.53 -11.42
CA GLY A 772 -19.22 0.64 -10.39
C GLY A 772 -18.94 -0.78 -10.89
N LEU A 773 -19.36 -1.76 -10.09
CA LEU A 773 -19.24 -3.17 -10.42
C LEU A 773 -20.17 -3.54 -11.59
N VAL A 774 -19.78 -4.52 -12.39
CA VAL A 774 -20.61 -5.16 -13.42
C VAL A 774 -20.39 -6.67 -13.28
N LEU A 775 -21.41 -7.40 -12.80
CA LEU A 775 -21.27 -8.84 -12.55
C LEU A 775 -21.76 -9.67 -13.74
N PRO A 776 -21.00 -10.69 -14.17
CA PRO A 776 -21.50 -11.73 -15.07
C PRO A 776 -22.69 -12.46 -14.41
N PRO A 777 -23.84 -12.61 -15.10
CA PRO A 777 -25.04 -13.27 -14.58
C PRO A 777 -24.84 -14.62 -13.90
N ARG A 778 -23.86 -15.42 -14.34
CA ARG A 778 -23.63 -16.77 -13.78
C ARG A 778 -23.04 -16.74 -12.36
N VAL A 779 -22.27 -15.72 -12.00
CA VAL A 779 -21.68 -15.56 -10.66
C VAL A 779 -22.34 -14.49 -9.78
N ALA A 780 -23.17 -13.61 -10.34
CA ALA A 780 -23.84 -12.54 -9.58
C ALA A 780 -24.69 -13.08 -8.42
N ASN A 781 -24.49 -12.58 -7.18
CA ASN A 781 -25.28 -12.98 -6.02
C ASN A 781 -26.79 -12.73 -6.24
N VAL A 782 -27.12 -11.49 -6.62
CA VAL A 782 -28.44 -11.11 -7.15
C VAL A 782 -28.29 -10.91 -8.66
N GLN A 783 -29.06 -11.66 -9.44
CA GLN A 783 -29.14 -11.53 -10.91
C GLN A 783 -30.14 -10.45 -11.33
N VAL A 784 -31.25 -10.34 -10.58
CA VAL A 784 -32.36 -9.45 -10.90
C VAL A 784 -32.80 -8.70 -9.64
N VAL A 785 -32.87 -7.38 -9.72
CA VAL A 785 -33.53 -6.57 -8.69
C VAL A 785 -34.82 -5.95 -9.21
N VAL A 786 -35.91 -6.10 -8.46
CA VAL A 786 -37.22 -5.53 -8.77
C VAL A 786 -37.42 -4.29 -7.90
N VAL A 787 -37.67 -3.13 -8.52
CA VAL A 787 -37.78 -1.84 -7.84
C VAL A 787 -39.15 -1.21 -8.15
N PRO A 788 -39.95 -0.86 -7.13
CA PRO A 788 -41.20 -0.12 -7.33
C PRO A 788 -40.90 1.32 -7.78
N VAL A 789 -41.59 1.80 -8.82
CA VAL A 789 -41.43 3.15 -9.39
C VAL A 789 -42.79 3.86 -9.49
N GLY A 790 -42.77 5.18 -9.69
CA GLY A 790 -44.01 5.98 -9.83
C GLY A 790 -44.83 6.14 -8.54
N VAL A 791 -44.34 5.67 -7.39
CA VAL A 791 -44.94 5.92 -6.08
C VAL A 791 -44.63 7.36 -5.66
N THR A 792 -45.68 8.15 -5.42
CA THR A 792 -45.61 9.55 -5.01
C THR A 792 -46.44 9.78 -3.74
N ALA A 793 -46.36 10.99 -3.17
CA ALA A 793 -47.25 11.41 -2.09
C ALA A 793 -48.75 11.41 -2.47
N LYS A 794 -49.09 11.30 -3.76
CA LYS A 794 -50.47 11.20 -4.27
C LYS A 794 -50.92 9.77 -4.57
N THR A 795 -50.03 8.79 -4.46
CA THR A 795 -50.34 7.38 -4.68
C THR A 795 -50.99 6.79 -3.43
N THR A 796 -52.24 6.31 -3.55
CA THR A 796 -52.98 5.69 -2.44
C THR A 796 -52.25 4.48 -1.87
N ASP A 797 -52.45 4.19 -0.58
CA ASP A 797 -51.78 3.07 0.08
C ASP A 797 -52.17 1.71 -0.55
N GLU A 798 -53.43 1.57 -0.99
CA GLU A 798 -53.90 0.43 -1.80
C GLU A 798 -53.08 0.22 -3.08
N MET A 799 -52.72 1.30 -3.79
CA MET A 799 -51.89 1.22 -5.00
C MET A 799 -50.42 0.92 -4.66
N ARG A 800 -49.91 1.45 -3.54
CA ARG A 800 -48.57 1.12 -3.04
C ARG A 800 -48.45 -0.37 -2.71
N GLU A 801 -49.44 -0.89 -1.99
CA GLU A 801 -49.54 -2.31 -1.65
C GLU A 801 -49.64 -3.17 -2.92
N LYS A 802 -50.49 -2.79 -3.89
CA LYS A 802 -50.62 -3.48 -5.18
C LYS A 802 -49.29 -3.56 -5.95
N ILE A 803 -48.51 -2.47 -5.98
CA ILE A 803 -47.18 -2.45 -6.62
C ILE A 803 -46.18 -3.33 -5.84
N SER A 804 -46.20 -3.25 -4.50
CA SER A 804 -45.33 -4.05 -3.61
C SER A 804 -45.58 -5.56 -3.77
N ASN A 805 -46.86 -5.96 -3.82
CA ASN A 805 -47.28 -7.33 -4.06
C ASN A 805 -46.86 -7.81 -5.44
N ALA A 806 -47.09 -7.03 -6.49
CA ALA A 806 -46.65 -7.37 -7.85
C ALA A 806 -45.11 -7.52 -7.96
N CYS A 807 -44.33 -6.66 -7.29
CA CYS A 807 -42.87 -6.81 -7.21
C CYS A 807 -42.48 -8.14 -6.54
N SER A 808 -43.19 -8.52 -5.48
CA SER A 808 -42.96 -9.76 -4.74
C SER A 808 -43.35 -11.00 -5.55
N ASP A 809 -44.45 -10.94 -6.30
CA ASP A 809 -44.92 -12.01 -7.19
C ASP A 809 -43.97 -12.23 -8.37
N VAL A 810 -43.42 -11.16 -8.97
CA VAL A 810 -42.37 -11.28 -9.99
C VAL A 810 -41.12 -11.95 -9.42
N VAL A 811 -40.68 -11.59 -8.21
CA VAL A 811 -39.53 -12.25 -7.55
C VAL A 811 -39.81 -13.72 -7.28
N LYS A 812 -41.02 -14.07 -6.81
CA LYS A 812 -41.43 -15.46 -6.57
C LYS A 812 -41.43 -16.27 -7.87
N THR A 813 -41.99 -15.69 -8.93
CA THR A 813 -42.04 -16.23 -10.30
C THR A 813 -40.65 -16.49 -10.86
N LEU A 814 -39.71 -15.55 -10.71
CA LEU A 814 -38.32 -15.70 -11.15
C LEU A 814 -37.55 -16.73 -10.33
N LYS A 815 -37.73 -16.78 -9.01
CA LYS A 815 -37.10 -17.79 -8.15
C LYS A 815 -37.56 -19.21 -8.49
N ALA A 816 -38.81 -19.41 -8.90
CA ALA A 816 -39.34 -20.71 -9.30
C ALA A 816 -38.62 -21.31 -10.53
N VAL A 817 -38.04 -20.46 -11.40
CA VAL A 817 -37.21 -20.88 -12.55
C VAL A 817 -35.71 -20.76 -12.28
N GLY A 818 -35.30 -20.68 -11.00
CA GLY A 818 -33.89 -20.67 -10.59
C GLY A 818 -33.18 -19.32 -10.66
N VAL A 819 -33.86 -18.22 -11.03
CA VAL A 819 -33.26 -16.88 -11.11
C VAL A 819 -33.12 -16.28 -9.71
N ARG A 820 -31.93 -15.76 -9.41
CA ARG A 820 -31.60 -15.11 -8.12
C ARG A 820 -32.15 -13.68 -8.07
N ALA A 821 -33.46 -13.58 -7.84
CA ALA A 821 -34.18 -12.31 -7.80
C ALA A 821 -34.39 -11.76 -6.38
N LYS A 822 -34.42 -10.43 -6.23
CA LYS A 822 -34.74 -9.70 -4.99
C LYS A 822 -35.63 -8.49 -5.26
N ALA A 823 -36.59 -8.20 -4.41
CA ALA A 823 -37.35 -6.94 -4.45
C ALA A 823 -36.72 -5.92 -3.49
N ASP A 824 -36.61 -4.67 -3.92
CA ASP A 824 -36.16 -3.56 -3.07
C ASP A 824 -37.34 -2.69 -2.62
N LEU A 825 -38.02 -3.20 -1.60
CA LEU A 825 -39.18 -2.56 -0.98
C LEU A 825 -38.81 -1.60 0.16
N ARG A 826 -37.52 -1.24 0.32
CA ARG A 826 -37.07 -0.31 1.38
C ARG A 826 -37.80 1.03 1.25
N GLU A 827 -38.45 1.49 2.32
CA GLU A 827 -39.02 2.83 2.39
C GLU A 827 -37.95 3.88 2.71
N GLY A 828 -38.28 5.16 2.64
CA GLY A 828 -37.34 6.28 2.87
C GLY A 828 -36.33 6.55 1.75
N TYR A 829 -36.12 5.61 0.82
CA TYR A 829 -35.21 5.77 -0.32
C TYR A 829 -35.97 5.99 -1.64
N THR A 830 -35.56 7.00 -2.40
CA THR A 830 -36.12 7.27 -3.74
C THR A 830 -35.76 6.15 -4.74
N PRO A 831 -36.56 5.93 -5.79
CA PRO A 831 -36.20 4.97 -6.84
C PRO A 831 -34.82 5.24 -7.45
N GLY A 832 -34.45 6.51 -7.67
CA GLY A 832 -33.11 6.89 -8.16
C GLY A 832 -31.97 6.49 -7.23
N TYR A 833 -32.16 6.59 -5.91
CA TYR A 833 -31.18 6.07 -4.94
C TYR A 833 -31.03 4.55 -5.10
N LYS A 834 -32.15 3.82 -5.15
CA LYS A 834 -32.16 2.36 -5.30
C LYS A 834 -31.47 1.93 -6.60
N PHE A 835 -31.75 2.63 -7.70
CA PHE A 835 -31.11 2.37 -8.99
C PHE A 835 -29.59 2.43 -8.86
N ASN A 836 -29.04 3.50 -8.26
CA ASN A 836 -27.61 3.67 -8.10
C ASN A 836 -26.97 2.66 -7.11
N ASP A 837 -27.63 2.33 -5.99
CA ASP A 837 -27.17 1.29 -5.04
C ASP A 837 -26.99 -0.07 -5.74
N TRP A 838 -27.98 -0.50 -6.54
CA TRP A 838 -27.89 -1.78 -7.25
C TRP A 838 -27.04 -1.75 -8.53
N GLU A 839 -26.96 -0.62 -9.22
CA GLU A 839 -26.03 -0.43 -10.35
C GLU A 839 -24.58 -0.47 -9.86
N GLN A 840 -24.26 0.23 -8.77
CA GLN A 840 -22.93 0.20 -8.16
C GLN A 840 -22.52 -1.20 -7.69
N LYS A 841 -23.48 -1.98 -7.17
CA LYS A 841 -23.32 -3.40 -6.79
C LYS A 841 -23.33 -4.36 -7.98
N GLY A 842 -23.52 -3.87 -9.20
CA GLY A 842 -23.38 -4.63 -10.44
C GLY A 842 -24.44 -5.68 -10.69
N VAL A 843 -25.66 -5.52 -10.15
CA VAL A 843 -26.77 -6.45 -10.42
C VAL A 843 -27.10 -6.44 -11.92
N PRO A 844 -27.04 -7.58 -12.64
CA PRO A 844 -27.15 -7.63 -14.11
C PRO A 844 -28.42 -6.99 -14.70
N ILE A 845 -29.57 -7.20 -14.07
CA ILE A 845 -30.87 -6.69 -14.53
C ILE A 845 -31.58 -5.95 -13.39
N ARG A 846 -32.06 -4.75 -13.66
CA ARG A 846 -33.14 -4.12 -12.88
C ARG A 846 -34.46 -4.27 -13.62
N LEU A 847 -35.53 -4.61 -12.90
CA LEU A 847 -36.91 -4.53 -13.34
C LEU A 847 -37.60 -3.39 -12.59
N GLU A 848 -38.17 -2.44 -13.34
CA GLU A 848 -38.92 -1.31 -12.81
C GLU A 848 -40.43 -1.60 -12.97
N ILE A 849 -41.21 -1.45 -11.90
CA ILE A 849 -42.66 -1.69 -11.89
C ILE A 849 -43.37 -0.50 -11.25
N GLY A 850 -44.16 0.25 -12.02
CA GLY A 850 -45.05 1.31 -11.55
C GLY A 850 -46.51 1.12 -11.98
N PRO A 851 -47.38 2.09 -11.69
CA PRO A 851 -48.82 2.01 -12.01
C PRO A 851 -49.09 1.71 -13.50
N LEU A 852 -48.40 2.42 -14.40
CA LEU A 852 -48.56 2.27 -15.86
C LEU A 852 -48.05 0.92 -16.38
N ASP A 853 -47.10 0.29 -15.69
CA ASP A 853 -46.57 -1.03 -16.04
C ASP A 853 -47.56 -2.13 -15.64
N LEU A 854 -48.21 -1.98 -14.48
CA LEU A 854 -49.31 -2.84 -14.04
C LEU A 854 -50.53 -2.76 -14.96
N GLU A 855 -50.92 -1.55 -15.38
CA GLU A 855 -51.99 -1.35 -16.37
C GLU A 855 -51.72 -2.07 -17.71
N LYS A 856 -50.45 -2.10 -18.13
CA LYS A 856 -50.00 -2.75 -19.37
C LYS A 856 -49.62 -4.22 -19.19
N SER A 857 -49.69 -4.76 -17.97
CA SER A 857 -49.19 -6.10 -17.63
C SER A 857 -47.73 -6.35 -18.08
N SER A 858 -46.87 -5.34 -17.91
CA SER A 858 -45.45 -5.34 -18.28
C SER A 858 -44.53 -4.90 -17.13
N THR A 859 -43.23 -4.91 -17.37
CA THR A 859 -42.20 -4.27 -16.54
C THR A 859 -41.12 -3.67 -17.44
N LEU A 860 -40.47 -2.57 -17.03
CA LEU A 860 -39.32 -2.04 -17.75
C LEU A 860 -38.04 -2.71 -17.26
N SER A 861 -37.42 -3.53 -18.11
CA SER A 861 -36.09 -4.08 -17.85
C SER A 861 -34.98 -3.08 -18.20
N VAL A 862 -33.93 -3.04 -17.38
CA VAL A 862 -32.72 -2.25 -17.59
C VAL A 862 -31.50 -3.14 -17.40
N ARG A 863 -30.67 -3.26 -18.44
CA ARG A 863 -29.39 -3.99 -18.41
C ARG A 863 -28.32 -3.17 -17.72
N ARG A 864 -27.55 -3.77 -16.82
CA ARG A 864 -26.43 -3.09 -16.15
C ARG A 864 -25.23 -2.82 -17.05
N ASP A 865 -24.96 -3.72 -17.99
CA ASP A 865 -23.72 -3.73 -18.79
C ASP A 865 -23.72 -2.76 -20.00
N THR A 866 -24.89 -2.19 -20.30
CA THR A 866 -25.15 -1.33 -21.48
C THR A 866 -26.11 -0.18 -21.17
N SER A 867 -26.73 -0.16 -19.98
CA SER A 867 -27.85 0.72 -19.61
C SER A 867 -29.08 0.62 -20.54
N ALA A 868 -29.12 -0.37 -21.43
CA ALA A 868 -30.20 -0.56 -22.40
C ALA A 868 -31.52 -0.89 -21.68
N LYS A 869 -32.61 -0.27 -22.14
CA LYS A 869 -33.94 -0.40 -21.55
C LYS A 869 -34.92 -1.05 -22.53
N SER A 870 -35.68 -2.03 -22.05
CA SER A 870 -36.69 -2.75 -22.87
C SER A 870 -37.91 -3.16 -22.02
N PRO A 871 -39.14 -2.93 -22.49
CA PRO A 871 -40.33 -3.47 -21.81
C PRO A 871 -40.38 -5.00 -21.97
N LEU A 872 -40.75 -5.72 -20.92
CA LEU A 872 -41.00 -7.16 -20.92
C LEU A 872 -42.44 -7.43 -20.44
N PRO A 873 -43.21 -8.30 -21.11
CA PRO A 873 -44.51 -8.76 -20.60
C PRO A 873 -44.35 -9.54 -19.30
N LEU A 874 -45.25 -9.33 -18.33
CA LEU A 874 -45.24 -10.09 -17.08
C LEU A 874 -45.61 -11.57 -17.27
N SER A 875 -46.39 -11.89 -18.32
CA SER A 875 -46.71 -13.28 -18.70
C SER A 875 -45.46 -14.10 -19.06
N ASP A 876 -44.48 -13.45 -19.68
CA ASP A 876 -43.33 -14.11 -20.32
C ASP A 876 -42.07 -13.95 -19.46
N ILE A 877 -42.20 -13.42 -18.23
CA ILE A 877 -41.06 -13.08 -17.38
C ILE A 877 -40.24 -14.32 -16.96
N GLN A 878 -40.87 -15.49 -16.92
CA GLN A 878 -40.23 -16.78 -16.62
C GLN A 878 -39.25 -17.24 -17.72
N THR A 879 -39.42 -16.81 -18.96
CA THR A 879 -38.59 -17.24 -20.11
C THR A 879 -37.71 -16.12 -20.63
N SER A 880 -38.24 -14.91 -20.73
CA SER A 880 -37.53 -13.73 -21.22
C SER A 880 -36.35 -13.31 -20.32
N VAL A 881 -36.49 -13.38 -18.99
CA VAL A 881 -35.43 -12.98 -18.07
C VAL A 881 -34.24 -13.96 -18.07
N PRO A 882 -34.42 -15.30 -18.00
CA PRO A 882 -33.31 -16.23 -18.22
C PRO A 882 -32.60 -16.05 -19.57
N ALA A 883 -33.35 -15.87 -20.66
CA ALA A 883 -32.76 -15.62 -21.99
C ALA A 883 -31.96 -14.31 -22.04
N LEU A 884 -32.43 -13.26 -21.37
CA LEU A 884 -31.72 -11.99 -21.25
C LEU A 884 -30.46 -12.10 -20.39
N LEU A 885 -30.46 -12.90 -19.32
CA LEU A 885 -29.27 -13.18 -18.52
C LEU A 885 -28.19 -13.91 -19.34
N GLU A 886 -28.56 -14.91 -20.15
CA GLU A 886 -27.61 -15.57 -21.04
C GLU A 886 -27.10 -14.64 -22.15
N THR A 887 -27.96 -13.75 -22.68
CA THR A 887 -27.56 -12.71 -23.64
C THR A 887 -26.54 -11.75 -23.02
N ILE A 888 -26.75 -11.29 -21.79
CA ILE A 888 -25.79 -10.42 -21.06
C ILE A 888 -24.45 -11.13 -20.87
N GLN A 889 -24.45 -12.42 -20.47
CA GLN A 889 -23.22 -13.20 -20.31
C GLN A 889 -22.44 -13.30 -21.64
N ALA A 890 -23.12 -13.57 -22.74
CA ALA A 890 -22.52 -13.68 -24.07
C ALA A 890 -21.97 -12.31 -24.57
N ASP A 891 -22.74 -11.24 -24.43
CA ASP A 891 -22.34 -9.87 -24.82
C ASP A 891 -21.13 -9.39 -24.01
N MET A 892 -21.10 -9.67 -22.69
CA MET A 892 -19.97 -9.36 -21.83
C MET A 892 -18.70 -10.08 -22.28
N PHE A 893 -18.79 -11.38 -22.59
CA PHE A 893 -17.65 -12.17 -23.07
C PHE A 893 -17.18 -11.68 -24.44
N ALA A 894 -18.09 -11.48 -25.40
CA ALA A 894 -17.75 -11.03 -26.75
C ALA A 894 -17.06 -9.65 -26.74
N ARG A 895 -17.56 -8.71 -25.95
CA ARG A 895 -16.95 -7.38 -25.74
C ARG A 895 -15.57 -7.46 -25.11
N ALA A 896 -15.41 -8.27 -24.06
CA ALA A 896 -14.12 -8.47 -23.41
C ALA A 896 -13.10 -9.16 -24.33
N LYS A 897 -13.54 -10.17 -25.09
CA LYS A 897 -12.73 -10.89 -26.09
C LYS A 897 -12.26 -9.98 -27.20
N ALA A 898 -13.14 -9.19 -27.81
CA ALA A 898 -12.76 -8.20 -28.82
C ALA A 898 -11.74 -7.18 -28.27
N ALA A 899 -11.91 -6.74 -27.01
CA ALA A 899 -10.98 -5.82 -26.36
C ALA A 899 -9.61 -6.43 -26.02
N TYR A 900 -9.53 -7.75 -25.76
CA TYR A 900 -8.25 -8.45 -25.60
C TYR A 900 -7.61 -8.73 -26.98
N ASP A 901 -8.39 -9.19 -27.96
CA ASP A 901 -7.89 -9.53 -29.30
C ASP A 901 -7.33 -8.30 -30.04
N ASP A 902 -7.92 -7.10 -29.90
CA ASP A 902 -7.31 -5.86 -30.40
C ASP A 902 -5.95 -5.58 -29.71
N ARG A 903 -5.76 -5.99 -28.46
CA ARG A 903 -4.56 -5.66 -27.68
C ARG A 903 -3.43 -6.66 -27.85
N LEU A 904 -3.62 -7.69 -28.68
CA LEU A 904 -2.58 -8.62 -29.11
C LEU A 904 -1.99 -8.14 -30.44
N LYS A 905 -0.76 -7.62 -30.42
CA LYS A 905 -0.09 -7.10 -31.63
C LYS A 905 1.13 -7.95 -31.97
N VAL A 906 1.18 -8.47 -33.20
CA VAL A 906 2.36 -9.17 -33.72
C VAL A 906 3.50 -8.16 -33.92
N VAL A 907 4.69 -8.48 -33.42
CA VAL A 907 5.89 -7.65 -33.54
C VAL A 907 7.04 -8.50 -34.04
N ASN A 908 7.59 -8.14 -35.20
CA ASN A 908 8.71 -8.84 -35.84
C ASN A 908 10.03 -8.05 -35.81
N ASP A 909 10.01 -6.81 -35.32
CA ASP A 909 11.19 -5.96 -35.17
C ASP A 909 11.25 -5.39 -33.74
N TRP A 910 12.45 -5.36 -33.15
CA TRP A 910 12.67 -4.81 -31.82
C TRP A 910 12.23 -3.35 -31.69
N SER A 911 12.41 -2.53 -32.74
CA SER A 911 12.08 -1.09 -32.72
C SER A 911 10.59 -0.83 -32.50
N GLN A 912 9.74 -1.83 -32.72
CA GLN A 912 8.28 -1.75 -32.52
C GLN A 912 7.84 -2.31 -31.16
N LEU A 913 8.70 -3.04 -30.44
CA LEU A 913 8.35 -3.72 -29.19
C LEU A 913 7.96 -2.73 -28.08
N THR A 914 8.86 -1.82 -27.70
CA THR A 914 8.61 -0.84 -26.64
C THR A 914 7.47 0.14 -27.00
N PRO A 915 7.41 0.73 -28.22
CA PRO A 915 6.29 1.59 -28.62
C PRO A 915 4.92 0.89 -28.58
N THR A 916 4.86 -0.41 -28.86
CA THR A 916 3.61 -1.19 -28.79
C THR A 916 3.19 -1.48 -27.35
N LEU A 917 4.15 -1.74 -26.45
CA LEU A 917 3.88 -1.89 -25.01
C LEU A 917 3.34 -0.61 -24.38
N GLU A 918 3.83 0.57 -24.78
CA GLU A 918 3.31 1.87 -24.30
C GLU A 918 1.88 2.16 -24.77
N GLN A 919 1.45 1.56 -25.89
CA GLN A 919 0.05 1.59 -26.34
C GLN A 919 -0.89 0.68 -25.51
N LYS A 920 -0.40 0.14 -24.38
CA LYS A 920 -1.11 -0.80 -23.51
C LYS A 920 -1.52 -2.07 -24.27
N CYS A 921 -0.57 -2.68 -24.96
CA CYS A 921 -0.77 -3.94 -25.70
C CYS A 921 0.14 -5.05 -25.16
N VAL A 922 -0.23 -6.29 -25.45
CA VAL A 922 0.65 -7.47 -25.38
C VAL A 922 1.27 -7.64 -26.77
N VAL A 923 2.59 -7.86 -26.81
CA VAL A 923 3.29 -8.15 -28.06
C VAL A 923 3.39 -9.67 -28.25
N VAL A 924 3.20 -10.13 -29.48
CA VAL A 924 3.44 -11.52 -29.88
C VAL A 924 4.64 -11.54 -30.80
N ILE A 925 5.72 -12.18 -30.37
CA ILE A 925 7.02 -12.13 -31.06
C ILE A 925 7.49 -13.54 -31.44
N PRO A 926 8.25 -13.70 -32.55
CA PRO A 926 9.02 -14.91 -32.78
C PRO A 926 10.17 -14.94 -31.76
N TRP A 927 10.27 -16.02 -30.97
CA TRP A 927 11.22 -16.13 -29.86
C TRP A 927 12.01 -17.44 -29.88
N CYS A 928 13.26 -17.40 -29.41
CA CYS A 928 14.18 -18.55 -29.39
C CYS A 928 14.08 -19.45 -28.14
N GLU A 929 13.27 -19.05 -27.15
CA GLU A 929 13.08 -19.76 -25.88
C GLU A 929 14.38 -19.96 -25.08
N GLN A 930 15.22 -18.93 -25.01
CA GLN A 930 16.44 -18.91 -24.20
C GLN A 930 16.28 -17.91 -23.05
N GLU A 931 16.58 -18.33 -21.82
CA GLU A 931 16.42 -17.48 -20.62
C GLU A 931 17.24 -16.19 -20.68
N SER A 932 18.48 -16.26 -21.18
CA SER A 932 19.33 -15.09 -21.40
C SER A 932 18.73 -14.08 -22.39
N CYS A 933 17.93 -14.56 -23.35
CA CYS A 933 17.17 -13.69 -24.25
C CYS A 933 15.95 -13.08 -23.55
N GLU A 934 15.27 -13.81 -22.66
CA GLU A 934 14.15 -13.26 -21.86
C GLU A 934 14.63 -12.14 -20.92
N ASP A 935 15.76 -12.32 -20.25
CA ASP A 935 16.38 -11.26 -19.45
C ASP A 935 16.79 -10.06 -20.30
N ALA A 936 17.40 -10.28 -21.47
CA ALA A 936 17.75 -9.21 -22.40
C ALA A 936 16.50 -8.42 -22.88
N ILE A 937 15.38 -9.10 -23.16
CA ILE A 937 14.10 -8.46 -23.53
C ILE A 937 13.59 -7.60 -22.36
N LYS A 938 13.59 -8.15 -21.14
CA LYS A 938 13.13 -7.48 -19.92
C LYS A 938 13.95 -6.22 -19.61
N ASP A 939 15.27 -6.33 -19.61
CA ASP A 939 16.18 -5.24 -19.26
C ASP A 939 16.20 -4.14 -20.32
N ARG A 940 16.20 -4.49 -21.61
CA ARG A 940 16.19 -3.49 -22.69
C ARG A 940 14.86 -2.74 -22.73
N SER A 941 13.73 -3.44 -22.68
CA SER A 941 12.40 -2.81 -22.67
C SER A 941 12.15 -1.98 -21.40
N ALA A 942 12.74 -2.34 -20.26
CA ALA A 942 12.70 -1.50 -19.06
C ALA A 942 13.48 -0.19 -19.22
N LYS A 943 14.67 -0.23 -19.83
CA LYS A 943 15.52 0.95 -20.10
C LYS A 943 14.86 1.91 -21.10
N GLU A 944 14.44 1.40 -22.25
CA GLU A 944 13.76 2.20 -23.28
C GLU A 944 12.46 2.83 -22.75
N ALA A 945 11.69 2.10 -21.92
CA ALA A 945 10.53 2.65 -21.26
C ALA A 945 10.88 3.78 -20.28
N ALA A 946 11.96 3.66 -19.50
CA ALA A 946 12.36 4.69 -18.53
C ALA A 946 12.78 6.01 -19.22
N GLU A 947 13.40 5.92 -20.40
CA GLU A 947 13.76 7.06 -21.25
C GLU A 947 12.52 7.77 -21.81
N GLN A 948 11.46 7.02 -22.14
CA GLN A 948 10.23 7.54 -22.79
C GLN A 948 9.08 7.89 -21.82
N ALA A 949 9.08 7.35 -20.59
CA ALA A 949 7.99 7.47 -19.61
C ALA A 949 7.92 8.83 -18.88
N ASP A 950 6.82 9.06 -18.16
CA ASP A 950 6.67 10.09 -17.10
C ASP A 950 7.11 9.52 -15.73
N GLU A 951 7.42 10.35 -14.73
CA GLU A 951 7.88 9.93 -13.38
C GLU A 951 6.91 8.97 -12.65
N ARG A 952 5.63 9.01 -13.02
CA ARG A 952 4.59 8.14 -12.45
C ARG A 952 4.34 6.84 -13.22
N SER A 953 4.99 6.60 -14.36
CA SER A 953 4.82 5.34 -15.09
C SER A 953 5.68 4.25 -14.44
N PRO A 954 5.11 3.16 -13.90
CA PRO A 954 5.90 2.06 -13.36
C PRO A 954 6.72 1.40 -14.47
N SER A 955 8.04 1.61 -14.44
CA SER A 955 9.04 1.09 -15.39
C SER A 955 9.25 -0.42 -15.24
N SER A 956 8.21 -1.20 -15.51
CA SER A 956 8.29 -2.65 -15.65
C SER A 956 8.61 -2.99 -17.10
N GLY A 957 9.77 -3.60 -17.32
CA GLY A 957 10.11 -4.27 -18.58
C GLY A 957 9.12 -5.40 -18.88
N ALA A 958 9.07 -5.79 -20.16
CA ALA A 958 8.25 -6.93 -20.58
C ALA A 958 8.87 -8.25 -20.11
N LYS A 959 8.01 -9.19 -19.72
CA LYS A 959 8.37 -10.60 -19.47
C LYS A 959 7.55 -11.52 -20.37
N SER A 960 7.94 -12.78 -20.52
CA SER A 960 7.06 -13.74 -21.19
C SER A 960 5.78 -13.95 -20.36
N LEU A 961 4.64 -14.01 -21.05
CA LEU A 961 3.35 -14.33 -20.46
C LEU A 961 3.09 -15.82 -20.67
N CYS A 962 3.02 -16.27 -21.92
CA CYS A 962 3.04 -17.68 -22.29
C CYS A 962 3.45 -17.87 -23.75
N ILE A 963 3.82 -19.11 -24.09
CA ILE A 963 3.88 -19.64 -25.45
C ILE A 963 2.50 -20.28 -25.71
N PRO A 964 1.61 -19.65 -26.50
CA PRO A 964 0.23 -20.11 -26.63
C PRO A 964 0.12 -21.44 -27.40
N PHE A 965 -0.92 -22.23 -27.16
CA PHE A 965 -1.11 -23.49 -27.89
C PHE A 965 -1.57 -23.30 -29.33
N ASP A 966 -2.46 -22.34 -29.56
CA ASP A 966 -2.90 -21.92 -30.89
C ASP A 966 -1.81 -21.05 -31.53
N GLN A 967 -0.78 -21.70 -32.09
CA GLN A 967 0.29 -21.04 -32.84
C GLN A 967 -0.18 -20.63 -34.25
N GLU A 968 -1.17 -21.34 -34.81
CA GLU A 968 -1.69 -21.13 -36.17
C GLU A 968 -2.30 -19.73 -36.34
N ARG A 969 -2.88 -19.17 -35.26
CA ARG A 969 -3.36 -17.79 -35.15
C ARG A 969 -2.41 -16.71 -35.69
N TRP A 970 -1.10 -16.93 -35.66
CA TRP A 970 -0.09 -15.96 -36.13
C TRP A 970 0.69 -16.43 -37.38
N GLY A 971 0.26 -17.53 -37.99
CA GLY A 971 0.93 -18.14 -39.14
C GLY A 971 2.17 -18.98 -38.76
N ALA A 972 2.60 -19.84 -39.66
CA ALA A 972 3.79 -20.67 -39.44
C ALA A 972 5.07 -19.80 -39.44
N LEU A 973 6.00 -20.09 -38.52
CA LEU A 973 7.34 -19.51 -38.57
C LEU A 973 8.14 -20.17 -39.69
N GLU A 974 8.62 -19.38 -40.64
CA GLU A 974 9.50 -19.87 -41.70
C GLU A 974 10.87 -20.25 -41.13
N LYS A 975 11.53 -21.24 -41.72
CA LYS A 975 12.87 -21.67 -41.30
C LYS A 975 13.87 -20.52 -41.44
N GLY A 976 14.65 -20.25 -40.40
CA GLY A 976 15.53 -19.09 -40.33
C GLY A 976 14.87 -17.78 -39.89
N THR A 977 13.58 -17.79 -39.49
CA THR A 977 12.95 -16.63 -38.82
C THR A 977 13.75 -16.25 -37.58
N LYS A 978 14.07 -14.97 -37.42
CA LYS A 978 14.92 -14.47 -36.33
C LYS A 978 14.10 -14.10 -35.10
N CYS A 979 14.65 -14.41 -33.93
CA CYS A 979 14.15 -14.00 -32.63
C CYS A 979 14.28 -12.48 -32.46
N VAL A 980 13.19 -11.79 -32.10
CA VAL A 980 13.18 -10.32 -31.91
C VAL A 980 14.14 -9.86 -30.80
N GLY A 981 14.36 -10.68 -29.77
CA GLY A 981 15.21 -10.31 -28.64
C GLY A 981 16.72 -10.36 -28.92
N CYS A 982 17.19 -11.37 -29.68
CA CYS A 982 18.61 -11.68 -29.83
C CYS A 982 19.08 -12.03 -31.26
N GLY A 983 18.19 -12.15 -32.24
CA GLY A 983 18.54 -12.47 -33.63
C GLY A 983 18.87 -13.94 -33.94
N ALA A 984 18.91 -14.82 -32.93
CA ALA A 984 19.02 -16.28 -33.11
C ALA A 984 17.76 -16.86 -33.80
N GLU A 985 17.79 -18.12 -34.25
CA GLU A 985 16.60 -18.76 -34.85
C GLU A 985 15.45 -18.85 -33.83
N ALA A 986 14.26 -18.40 -34.24
CA ALA A 986 13.04 -18.46 -33.44
C ALA A 986 12.42 -19.86 -33.51
N LYS A 987 11.85 -20.32 -32.39
CA LYS A 987 11.17 -21.61 -32.26
C LYS A 987 9.65 -21.49 -32.38
N ARG A 988 9.05 -20.55 -31.63
CA ARG A 988 7.60 -20.37 -31.50
C ARG A 988 7.20 -18.91 -31.29
N TRP A 989 5.95 -18.60 -31.63
CA TRP A 989 5.31 -17.34 -31.25
C TRP A 989 5.09 -17.32 -29.74
N THR A 990 5.54 -16.26 -29.09
CA THR A 990 5.46 -16.09 -27.63
C THR A 990 4.86 -14.74 -27.30
N MET A 991 3.90 -14.73 -26.37
CA MET A 991 3.34 -13.50 -25.81
C MET A 991 4.31 -12.90 -24.79
N PHE A 992 4.66 -11.64 -24.98
CA PHE A 992 5.42 -10.82 -24.02
C PHE A 992 4.62 -9.58 -23.64
N GLY A 993 4.73 -9.15 -22.39
CA GLY A 993 4.00 -7.98 -21.92
C GLY A 993 4.43 -7.49 -20.55
N ARG A 994 3.90 -6.33 -20.16
CA ARG A 994 3.93 -5.90 -18.76
C ARG A 994 2.97 -6.80 -17.97
N SER A 995 3.30 -7.10 -16.71
CA SER A 995 2.53 -8.01 -15.85
C SER A 995 2.16 -7.33 -14.53
N TYR A 996 1.14 -7.86 -13.84
CA TYR A 996 0.98 -7.71 -12.39
C TYR A 996 2.02 -8.56 -11.62
#